data_AF-A0A9Q1H0J6-F1
#
_entry.id   AF-A0A9Q1H0J6-F1
#
_cell.length_a   1.000
_cell.length_b   1.000
_cell.length_c   1.000
_cell.angle_alpha   90.00
_cell.angle_beta   90.00
_cell.angle_gamma   90.00
#
_symmetry.space_group_name_H-M   'P 1'
#
loop_
_entity.id
_entity.type
_entity.pdbx_description
1 polymer ?
#
loop_
_entity_poly.entity_id
_entity_poly.type
_entity_poly.pdbx_seq_one_letter_code
_entity_poly.pdbx_strand_id
1 'polypeptide(L)'
;MASYQVLDAASTSPSDYSDGTEEHGIPNYGFKVKLDHKFPEKWKPLKVLRIHQIFSLIMPFFRFLMLFRRLRREGRKPFINALRPVQHKPIYGVPIGGIGAGTINRGWKGDFSRWSLTPGLYTYKTVEVNQFTVCIRKNNQTVYQKVLSCRKPKNKHLSSAWNWGFPGSQASYTGLYPRAWTVYTIPEHNIKLVCRQVTPIIPGDYKNSSLPVGVFVWDIYNEGDEALEVSIMFTWLNGMARKTDKCGGRWNESFKAEGKKAAVHGVKLHKAHDAMNCTMGISAVEREGVSVSHCISFDPKREAGNLWRDLLEDGALSTDSGASTETDKGKLTAAAVCSSCHVEPSGKNQAEFALVWDMPQINFKLKGYKYKRRYTKFFGSDGQATEDLSLYALENYGDWEEKIEEWQQPVLNDKSLPSWYKSALFNELYFISDGGTVWVESTEEYPNGSKHAHTWSHDLVREYGRFGYLEGHEYRMYNTYDVHFYASFALAMLWPKLELSVQYDYGNLVEHEDQEYFSDLSEGNYAQRKYTGSIPHDIGDPEEEPWVKVNSYLLHDTNYWRDLNSKFVLMVFRDYQFTQDKDFLKHMWPKCKIVMESAKEHDTDDDGVIDNCGKADQTYDVWVVTGASAYCGGLWLAALKCMCEMAEILDHQDALTEYKTILDKGKISYERKLWNGRYYNYDSSDKVYSDSIMADQTAGHWYLGACKLVNRDHHDQDVQNVFPVSNVQSALRTVYEMNVLSMKDGTFGAVNGMRPNGKVDSTSLQGEEIWTGVTYALAANMIQEGMLDEGFQTAFGVYHTCFHRAGLAYQTPEAYMKRKVYRSLGYMRPLSIWAMQWALENQTKDTHGPKENGDTVMH
;
A
#
# COMPACT_ATOMS: atom_id res chain seq x y z
N MET A 1 -31.15 0.71 13.49
CA MET A 1 -29.90 0.48 12.75
C MET A 1 -30.16 0.90 11.31
N ALA A 2 -29.27 1.67 10.70
CA ALA A 2 -29.35 1.96 9.27
C ALA A 2 -28.80 0.72 8.55
N SER A 3 -29.53 0.17 7.57
CA SER A 3 -28.99 -0.93 6.74
C SER A 3 -27.80 -0.42 5.93
N TYR A 4 -26.87 -1.29 5.55
CA TYR A 4 -25.73 -0.88 4.71
C TYR A 4 -26.16 -0.26 3.37
N GLN A 5 -27.34 -0.60 2.87
CA GLN A 5 -27.96 0.03 1.71
C GLN A 5 -28.29 1.51 1.92
N VAL A 6 -28.56 1.94 3.16
CA VAL A 6 -28.74 3.35 3.54
C VAL A 6 -27.38 4.08 3.64
N LEU A 7 -26.30 3.37 3.95
CA LEU A 7 -24.94 3.94 3.94
C LEU A 7 -24.51 4.33 2.52
N ASP A 8 -24.97 3.61 1.49
CA ASP A 8 -24.72 3.97 0.09
C ASP A 8 -25.38 5.33 -0.25
N ALA A 9 -26.58 5.61 0.28
CA ALA A 9 -27.24 6.91 0.17
C ALA A 9 -26.60 8.01 1.04
N ALA A 10 -25.88 7.64 2.11
CA ALA A 10 -25.11 8.59 2.93
C ALA A 10 -23.72 8.88 2.34
N SER A 11 -23.15 7.97 1.53
CA SER A 11 -21.97 8.25 0.69
C SER A 11 -22.30 9.13 -0.51
N THR A 12 -23.56 9.17 -0.97
CA THR A 12 -24.03 10.14 -1.97
C THR A 12 -24.17 11.57 -1.39
N SER A 13 -23.04 12.21 -1.07
CA SER A 13 -22.89 13.67 -1.19
C SER A 13 -22.16 13.97 -2.52
N PRO A 14 -22.02 15.22 -3.00
CA PRO A 14 -21.70 15.58 -4.41
C PRO A 14 -20.39 15.02 -5.01
N SER A 15 -19.66 14.16 -4.31
CA SER A 15 -18.49 13.42 -4.75
C SER A 15 -18.82 12.18 -5.58
N ASP A 16 -19.92 11.46 -5.34
CA ASP A 16 -20.21 10.19 -6.02
C ASP A 16 -21.25 10.35 -7.15
N TYR A 17 -20.96 11.20 -8.14
CA TYR A 17 -21.77 11.26 -9.36
C TYR A 17 -21.66 9.94 -10.16
N SER A 18 -22.78 9.22 -10.29
CA SER A 18 -23.04 8.27 -11.38
C SER A 18 -24.45 8.54 -11.91
N ASP A 19 -24.56 8.94 -13.17
CA ASP A 19 -25.85 9.06 -13.89
C ASP A 19 -26.31 7.72 -14.51
N GLY A 20 -25.59 6.63 -14.23
CA GLY A 20 -25.93 5.29 -14.70
C GLY A 20 -25.47 5.00 -16.13
N THR A 21 -24.62 5.85 -16.72
CA THR A 21 -23.96 5.59 -18.00
C THR A 21 -22.46 5.74 -17.88
N GLU A 22 -21.68 4.79 -18.44
CA GLU A 22 -20.23 4.97 -18.60
C GLU A 22 -19.96 6.04 -19.66
N GLU A 23 -20.14 7.30 -19.29
CA GLU A 23 -19.85 8.41 -20.19
C GLU A 23 -18.33 8.45 -20.43
N HIS A 24 -17.93 8.30 -21.69
CA HIS A 24 -16.53 8.40 -22.11
C HIS A 24 -15.55 7.43 -21.42
N GLY A 25 -16.02 6.25 -20.97
CA GLY A 25 -15.18 5.23 -20.35
C GLY A 25 -14.70 5.55 -18.93
N ILE A 26 -15.41 6.45 -18.23
CA ILE A 26 -15.15 6.77 -16.83
C ILE A 26 -15.92 5.77 -15.95
N PRO A 27 -15.28 5.12 -14.97
CA PRO A 27 -15.96 4.12 -14.16
C PRO A 27 -17.05 4.75 -13.27
N ASN A 28 -18.12 3.98 -13.06
CA ASN A 28 -19.20 4.34 -12.15
C ASN A 28 -18.74 4.41 -10.69
N TYR A 29 -17.77 3.59 -10.31
CA TYR A 29 -17.23 3.48 -8.96
C TYR A 29 -15.82 4.06 -8.87
N GLY A 30 -15.41 4.47 -7.66
CA GLY A 30 -14.06 4.97 -7.39
C GLY A 30 -14.05 6.15 -6.42
N PHE A 31 -12.88 6.75 -6.20
CA PHE A 31 -12.73 7.98 -5.45
C PHE A 31 -12.93 9.16 -6.39
N LYS A 32 -14.08 9.82 -6.29
CA LYS A 32 -14.51 10.88 -7.21
C LYS A 32 -14.52 12.25 -6.53
N VAL A 33 -13.84 13.25 -7.11
CA VAL A 33 -13.78 14.63 -6.59
C VAL A 33 -13.68 15.65 -7.72
N LYS A 34 -14.28 16.84 -7.51
CA LYS A 34 -13.98 18.03 -8.34
C LYS A 34 -12.59 18.57 -8.01
N LEU A 35 -11.90 19.18 -8.97
CA LEU A 35 -10.52 19.65 -8.76
C LEU A 35 -10.43 20.86 -7.80
N ASP A 36 -11.54 21.52 -7.49
CA ASP A 36 -11.66 22.56 -6.46
C ASP A 36 -12.14 22.06 -5.09
N HIS A 37 -12.36 20.74 -4.93
CA HIS A 37 -12.85 20.13 -3.70
C HIS A 37 -12.02 20.54 -2.47
N LYS A 38 -12.70 20.66 -1.32
CA LYS A 38 -12.11 20.96 -0.02
C LYS A 38 -12.67 20.00 1.01
N PHE A 39 -11.78 19.21 1.59
CA PHE A 39 -12.15 18.30 2.68
C PHE A 39 -12.65 19.10 3.90
N PRO A 40 -13.72 18.63 4.55
CA PRO A 40 -14.37 19.35 5.64
C PRO A 40 -13.53 19.40 6.91
N GLU A 41 -12.63 18.44 7.12
CA GLU A 41 -11.81 18.35 8.32
C GLU A 41 -10.32 18.54 8.06
N LYS A 42 -9.64 19.22 8.98
CA LYS A 42 -8.17 19.37 9.00
C LYS A 42 -7.61 18.62 10.19
N TRP A 43 -6.75 17.67 9.90
CA TRP A 43 -6.22 16.76 10.91
C TRP A 43 -4.73 17.05 11.14
N LYS A 44 -4.23 16.67 12.31
CA LYS A 44 -2.84 16.90 12.71
C LYS A 44 -2.17 15.58 13.10
N PRO A 45 -0.85 15.45 12.91
CA PRO A 45 -0.13 14.32 13.46
C PRO A 45 -0.25 14.32 14.99
N LEU A 46 -0.36 13.14 15.58
CA LEU A 46 -0.37 12.95 17.01
C LEU A 46 0.95 13.46 17.62
N LYS A 47 0.86 14.52 18.44
CA LYS A 47 2.00 15.15 19.14
C LYS A 47 1.76 15.36 20.63
N VAL A 48 0.51 15.44 21.05
CA VAL A 48 0.13 15.78 22.43
C VAL A 48 -0.48 14.56 23.10
N LEU A 49 0.25 14.04 24.08
CA LEU A 49 -0.18 12.94 24.93
C LEU A 49 -0.81 13.49 26.21
N ARG A 50 -1.62 12.69 26.91
CA ARG A 50 -2.19 13.09 28.21
C ARG A 50 -1.07 13.21 29.24
N ILE A 51 -1.21 14.09 30.24
CA ILE A 51 -0.14 14.39 31.22
C ILE A 51 0.40 13.10 31.88
N HIS A 52 -0.48 12.18 32.27
CA HIS A 52 -0.06 10.91 32.87
C HIS A 52 0.71 9.99 31.89
N GLN A 53 0.44 10.07 30.58
CA GLN A 53 1.19 9.34 29.53
C GLN A 53 2.57 9.99 29.27
N ILE A 54 2.77 11.25 29.61
CA ILE A 54 4.06 11.93 29.41
C ILE A 54 5.12 11.37 30.35
N PHE A 55 4.78 11.10 31.62
CA PHE A 55 5.75 10.65 32.61
C PHE A 55 6.39 9.30 32.26
N SER A 56 5.63 8.37 31.69
CA SER A 56 6.16 7.07 31.25
C SER A 56 7.09 7.18 30.02
N LEU A 57 7.01 8.27 29.26
CA LEU A 57 7.79 8.47 28.03
C LEU A 57 9.04 9.32 28.20
N ILE A 58 9.31 9.86 29.39
CA ILE A 58 10.50 10.70 29.64
C ILE A 58 11.78 9.92 29.34
N MET A 59 11.96 8.76 29.95
CA MET A 59 13.16 7.94 29.76
C MET A 59 13.28 7.40 28.33
N PRO A 60 12.23 6.82 27.72
CA PRO A 60 12.24 6.47 26.30
C PRO A 60 12.62 7.62 25.38
N PHE A 61 12.11 8.83 25.64
CA PHE A 61 12.43 10.01 24.85
C PHE A 61 13.93 10.37 24.93
N PHE A 62 14.55 10.29 26.11
CA PHE A 62 15.99 10.51 26.24
C PHE A 62 16.82 9.45 25.50
N ARG A 63 16.43 8.17 25.59
CA ARG A 63 17.08 7.08 24.83
C ARG A 63 16.95 7.31 23.32
N PHE A 64 15.75 7.65 22.86
CA PHE A 64 15.50 8.01 21.46
C PHE A 64 16.37 9.20 21.01
N LEU A 65 16.52 10.23 21.84
CA LEU A 65 17.36 11.39 21.52
C LEU A 65 18.85 11.01 21.40
N MET A 66 19.34 10.09 22.24
CA MET A 66 20.69 9.54 22.12
C MET A 66 20.88 8.75 20.82
N LEU A 67 19.93 7.85 20.50
CA LEU A 67 19.91 7.11 19.23
C LEU A 67 19.89 8.06 18.03
N PHE A 68 19.00 9.05 18.04
CA PHE A 68 18.87 10.04 16.98
C PHE A 68 20.17 10.83 16.76
N ARG A 69 20.85 11.22 17.86
CA ARG A 69 22.15 11.89 17.78
C ARG A 69 23.23 10.99 17.19
N ARG A 70 23.27 9.71 17.58
CA ARG A 70 24.20 8.70 17.03
C ARG A 70 23.97 8.52 15.53
N LEU A 71 22.76 8.17 15.11
CA LEU A 71 22.41 7.95 13.70
C LEU A 71 22.69 9.19 12.84
N ARG A 72 22.41 10.39 13.36
CA ARG A 72 22.72 11.64 12.64
C ARG A 72 24.22 11.84 12.40
N ARG A 73 25.10 11.42 13.33
CA ARG A 73 26.56 11.46 13.12
C ARG A 73 27.01 10.47 12.04
N GLU A 74 26.33 9.34 11.93
CA GLU A 74 26.51 8.33 10.87
C GLU A 74 25.85 8.72 9.54
N GLY A 75 25.15 9.86 9.49
CA GLY A 75 24.40 10.29 8.30
C GLY A 75 23.20 9.40 7.96
N ARG A 76 22.69 8.65 8.95
CA ARG A 76 21.54 7.74 8.88
C ARG A 76 20.29 8.38 9.50
N LYS A 77 19.12 7.80 9.23
CA LYS A 77 17.83 8.20 9.82
C LYS A 77 17.28 7.09 10.73
N PRO A 78 16.51 7.43 11.78
CA PRO A 78 15.89 6.44 12.65
C PRO A 78 14.72 5.72 11.96
N PHE A 79 14.52 4.44 12.25
CA PHE A 79 13.43 3.61 11.73
C PHE A 79 12.05 4.28 11.90
N ILE A 80 11.81 4.94 13.05
CA ILE A 80 10.69 5.85 13.31
C ILE A 80 11.22 7.23 13.69
N ASN A 81 10.68 8.30 13.09
CA ASN A 81 11.09 9.68 13.41
C ASN A 81 10.02 10.46 14.19
N ALA A 82 9.93 10.21 15.50
CA ALA A 82 8.98 10.88 16.39
C ALA A 82 9.12 12.42 16.44
N LEU A 83 10.29 12.97 16.10
CA LEU A 83 10.55 14.42 16.14
C LEU A 83 10.03 15.16 14.91
N ARG A 84 9.85 14.46 13.78
CA ARG A 84 9.45 15.05 12.51
C ARG A 84 8.43 14.17 11.81
N PRO A 85 7.20 14.09 12.36
CA PRO A 85 6.15 13.29 11.74
C PRO A 85 5.81 13.83 10.35
N VAL A 86 5.44 12.93 9.45
CA VAL A 86 5.00 13.27 8.10
C VAL A 86 3.71 14.09 8.20
N GLN A 87 3.68 15.17 7.44
CA GLN A 87 2.55 16.09 7.45
C GLN A 87 1.52 15.62 6.42
N HIS A 88 0.28 15.50 6.87
CA HIS A 88 -0.89 15.23 6.05
C HIS A 88 -1.00 16.27 4.93
N LYS A 89 -1.21 15.79 3.70
CA LYS A 89 -1.52 16.63 2.55
C LYS A 89 -2.69 16.04 1.78
N PRO A 90 -3.87 16.66 1.79
CA PRO A 90 -5.05 16.12 1.11
C PRO A 90 -5.02 16.41 -0.39
N ILE A 91 -3.98 15.90 -1.08
CA ILE A 91 -3.69 16.19 -2.49
C ILE A 91 -3.36 14.94 -3.31
N TYR A 92 -3.18 13.78 -2.68
CA TYR A 92 -2.67 12.58 -3.34
C TYR A 92 -3.77 11.84 -4.10
N GLY A 93 -3.40 11.25 -5.24
CA GLY A 93 -4.25 10.39 -6.07
C GLY A 93 -3.62 9.01 -6.26
N VAL A 94 -4.09 8.27 -7.25
CA VAL A 94 -3.50 6.99 -7.69
C VAL A 94 -2.02 7.17 -8.04
N PRO A 95 -1.10 6.43 -7.39
CA PRO A 95 0.32 6.45 -7.72
C PRO A 95 0.60 5.80 -9.07
N ILE A 96 1.73 6.18 -9.67
CA ILE A 96 2.22 5.64 -10.94
C ILE A 96 3.47 4.81 -10.65
N GLY A 97 3.57 3.64 -11.29
CA GLY A 97 4.72 2.75 -11.19
C GLY A 97 4.37 1.36 -10.65
N GLY A 98 4.99 0.35 -11.25
CA GLY A 98 4.85 -1.04 -10.87
C GLY A 98 5.32 -1.35 -9.45
N ILE A 99 4.91 -2.52 -8.98
CA ILE A 99 5.34 -3.15 -7.74
C ILE A 99 6.88 -3.23 -7.73
N GLY A 100 7.51 -2.61 -6.74
CA GLY A 100 8.96 -2.67 -6.59
C GLY A 100 9.77 -1.90 -7.64
N ALA A 101 9.12 -1.05 -8.46
CA ALA A 101 9.78 -0.16 -9.42
C ALA A 101 10.15 1.22 -8.82
N GLY A 102 9.61 1.53 -7.64
CA GLY A 102 9.49 2.89 -7.13
C GLY A 102 8.31 3.60 -7.80
N THR A 103 7.72 4.57 -7.11
CA THR A 103 6.48 5.22 -7.54
C THR A 103 6.57 6.73 -7.57
N ILE A 104 5.71 7.32 -8.39
CA ILE A 104 5.50 8.76 -8.49
C ILE A 104 4.00 9.02 -8.33
N ASN A 105 3.61 9.74 -7.29
CA ASN A 105 2.21 10.10 -7.08
C ASN A 105 1.81 11.30 -7.94
N ARG A 106 0.79 11.12 -8.77
CA ARG A 106 0.03 12.22 -9.38
C ARG A 106 -1.21 12.49 -8.54
N GLY A 107 -1.26 13.69 -7.98
CA GLY A 107 -2.38 14.12 -7.15
C GLY A 107 -3.68 14.24 -7.94
N TRP A 108 -4.82 14.21 -7.25
CA TRP A 108 -6.14 14.39 -7.87
C TRP A 108 -6.36 15.78 -8.50
N LYS A 109 -5.43 16.72 -8.30
CA LYS A 109 -5.37 18.02 -8.99
C LYS A 109 -4.40 18.06 -10.19
N GLY A 110 -3.82 16.93 -10.56
CA GLY A 110 -2.81 16.80 -11.61
C GLY A 110 -1.36 16.99 -11.15
N ASP A 111 -1.13 17.33 -9.88
CA ASP A 111 0.19 17.68 -9.32
C ASP A 111 1.08 16.45 -9.02
N PHE A 112 2.27 16.34 -9.61
CA PHE A 112 3.25 15.27 -9.28
C PHE A 112 4.01 15.57 -7.97
N SER A 113 3.67 14.88 -6.87
CA SER A 113 3.85 15.42 -5.51
C SER A 113 4.52 14.53 -4.45
N ARG A 114 4.63 13.21 -4.68
CA ARG A 114 5.31 12.27 -3.78
C ARG A 114 6.12 11.29 -4.62
N TRP A 115 7.38 11.09 -4.25
CA TRP A 115 8.35 10.32 -5.02
C TRP A 115 9.00 9.28 -4.11
N SER A 116 8.97 7.99 -4.50
CA SER A 116 9.53 6.86 -3.74
C SER A 116 10.61 6.10 -4.51
N LEU A 117 11.24 6.72 -5.52
CA LEU A 117 12.27 6.07 -6.34
C LEU A 117 13.49 5.60 -5.53
N THR A 118 13.83 6.28 -4.43
CA THR A 118 14.86 5.78 -3.52
C THR A 118 14.26 4.69 -2.60
N PRO A 119 14.84 3.48 -2.51
CA PRO A 119 14.32 2.39 -1.70
C PRO A 119 13.92 2.84 -0.29
N GLY A 120 12.65 2.65 0.06
CA GLY A 120 12.10 2.98 1.37
C GLY A 120 12.16 4.45 1.80
N LEU A 121 12.40 5.39 0.87
CA LEU A 121 12.54 6.81 1.17
C LEU A 121 11.67 7.69 0.27
N TYR A 122 10.94 8.61 0.90
CA TYR A 122 10.01 9.50 0.21
C TYR A 122 10.52 10.94 0.10
N THR A 123 10.20 11.58 -1.04
CA THR A 123 10.26 13.03 -1.21
C THR A 123 8.85 13.58 -1.39
N TYR A 124 8.36 14.37 -0.42
CA TYR A 124 7.01 14.95 -0.42
C TYR A 124 7.00 16.36 -1.01
N LYS A 125 7.36 16.50 -2.28
CA LYS A 125 7.39 17.80 -2.97
C LYS A 125 6.74 17.71 -4.34
N THR A 126 5.92 18.72 -4.61
CA THR A 126 5.36 18.98 -5.92
C THR A 126 6.42 19.55 -6.86
N VAL A 127 6.60 18.93 -8.02
CA VAL A 127 7.42 19.48 -9.11
C VAL A 127 6.50 20.28 -10.03
N GLU A 128 6.54 21.60 -9.88
CA GLU A 128 5.55 22.50 -10.49
C GLU A 128 5.58 22.54 -12.03
N VAL A 129 6.74 22.27 -12.65
CA VAL A 129 6.88 22.21 -14.12
C VAL A 129 6.37 20.89 -14.70
N ASN A 130 6.18 19.84 -13.90
CA ASN A 130 5.68 18.57 -14.41
C ASN A 130 4.16 18.70 -14.61
N GLN A 131 3.72 18.88 -15.86
CA GLN A 131 2.33 19.25 -16.17
C GLN A 131 1.92 18.78 -17.56
N PHE A 132 0.60 18.76 -17.77
CA PHE A 132 0.01 18.78 -19.10
C PHE A 132 -0.55 20.17 -19.41
N THR A 133 -0.37 20.61 -20.66
CA THR A 133 -0.90 21.87 -21.19
C THR A 133 -1.69 21.57 -22.46
N VAL A 134 -2.85 22.20 -22.62
CA VAL A 134 -3.62 22.12 -23.87
C VAL A 134 -3.44 23.41 -24.67
N CYS A 135 -3.33 23.27 -25.99
CA CYS A 135 -3.44 24.33 -26.99
C CYS A 135 -4.56 23.95 -27.97
N ILE A 136 -5.48 24.86 -28.25
CA ILE A 136 -6.58 24.69 -29.22
C ILE A 136 -6.42 25.76 -30.28
N ARG A 137 -6.48 25.33 -31.53
CA ARG A 137 -6.31 26.15 -32.71
C ARG A 137 -7.49 26.01 -33.64
N LYS A 138 -7.88 27.15 -34.22
CA LYS A 138 -8.93 27.27 -35.23
C LYS A 138 -8.40 28.16 -36.34
N ASN A 139 -8.52 27.73 -37.59
CA ASN A 139 -8.05 28.47 -38.77
C ASN A 139 -6.58 28.92 -38.66
N ASN A 140 -5.68 28.02 -38.23
CA ASN A 140 -4.25 28.29 -38.01
C ASN A 140 -3.95 29.40 -36.99
N GLN A 141 -4.88 29.68 -36.08
CA GLN A 141 -4.69 30.62 -34.97
C GLN A 141 -5.00 29.95 -33.65
N THR A 142 -4.13 30.15 -32.67
CA THR A 142 -4.34 29.68 -31.30
C THR A 142 -5.44 30.50 -30.63
N VAL A 143 -6.54 29.83 -30.29
CA VAL A 143 -7.70 30.44 -29.62
C VAL A 143 -7.68 30.19 -28.12
N TYR A 144 -7.00 29.13 -27.67
CA TYR A 144 -6.90 28.78 -26.25
C TYR A 144 -5.59 28.07 -25.96
N GLN A 145 -4.87 28.50 -24.92
CA GLN A 145 -3.74 27.73 -24.36
C GLN A 145 -3.72 27.86 -22.85
N LYS A 146 -3.72 26.73 -22.15
CA LYS A 146 -3.80 26.71 -20.68
C LYS A 146 -3.16 25.47 -20.08
N VAL A 147 -2.46 25.67 -18.97
CA VAL A 147 -1.98 24.56 -18.15
C VAL A 147 -3.17 23.91 -17.46
N LEU A 148 -3.24 22.58 -17.51
CA LEU A 148 -4.33 21.79 -16.95
C LEU A 148 -4.19 21.61 -15.43
N SER A 149 -3.97 22.72 -14.72
CA SER A 149 -3.85 22.78 -13.26
C SER A 149 -4.64 23.96 -12.69
N CYS A 150 -5.36 23.68 -11.60
CA CYS A 150 -6.13 24.68 -10.86
C CYS A 150 -5.25 25.58 -9.98
N ARG A 151 -3.98 25.23 -9.79
CA ARG A 151 -3.07 25.94 -8.89
C ARG A 151 -2.03 26.71 -9.69
N LYS A 152 -1.75 27.94 -9.25
CA LYS A 152 -0.58 28.68 -9.74
C LYS A 152 0.67 28.21 -9.01
N PRO A 153 1.81 28.06 -9.72
CA PRO A 153 3.06 27.62 -9.11
C PRO A 153 3.67 28.73 -8.24
N LYS A 154 4.49 28.34 -7.26
CA LYS A 154 5.26 29.27 -6.42
C LYS A 154 6.45 29.85 -7.17
N ASN A 155 6.98 29.17 -8.17
CA ASN A 155 7.98 29.72 -9.07
C ASN A 155 7.39 30.92 -9.83
N LYS A 156 7.85 32.14 -9.49
CA LYS A 156 7.34 33.40 -10.06
C LYS A 156 7.46 33.46 -11.58
N HIS A 157 8.61 33.04 -12.13
CA HIS A 157 8.83 33.09 -13.58
C HIS A 157 7.87 32.13 -14.29
N LEU A 158 7.78 30.89 -13.83
CA LEU A 158 6.85 29.90 -14.39
C LEU A 158 5.38 30.36 -14.24
N SER A 159 5.03 30.97 -13.10
CA SER A 159 3.69 31.49 -12.84
C SER A 159 3.29 32.66 -13.74
N SER A 160 4.24 33.48 -14.19
CA SER A 160 3.98 34.60 -15.11
C SER A 160 4.13 34.20 -16.57
N ALA A 161 4.96 33.20 -16.86
CA ALA A 161 5.25 32.76 -18.23
C ALA A 161 4.11 31.96 -18.85
N TRP A 162 3.43 31.11 -18.07
CA TRP A 162 2.36 30.24 -18.55
C TRP A 162 0.99 30.69 -18.05
N ASN A 163 -0.06 30.30 -18.77
CA ASN A 163 -1.44 30.55 -18.35
C ASN A 163 -1.93 29.42 -17.40
N TRP A 164 -2.04 29.74 -16.11
CA TRP A 164 -2.44 28.81 -15.04
C TRP A 164 -3.86 29.07 -14.52
N GLY A 165 -4.35 28.19 -13.65
CA GLY A 165 -5.61 28.40 -12.94
C GLY A 165 -6.80 27.91 -13.76
N PHE A 166 -6.72 26.67 -14.23
CA PHE A 166 -7.86 25.98 -14.81
C PHE A 166 -9.02 25.96 -13.79
N PRO A 167 -10.26 26.30 -14.18
CA PRO A 167 -11.39 26.31 -13.25
C PRO A 167 -11.68 24.92 -12.69
N GLY A 168 -11.45 24.72 -11.38
CA GLY A 168 -11.59 23.38 -10.78
C GLY A 168 -13.02 22.84 -10.73
N SER A 169 -14.04 23.70 -10.87
CA SER A 169 -15.44 23.31 -11.02
C SER A 169 -15.74 22.65 -12.37
N GLN A 170 -14.95 22.97 -13.40
CA GLN A 170 -15.01 22.42 -14.75
C GLN A 170 -14.08 21.21 -14.93
N ALA A 171 -13.52 20.69 -13.84
CA ALA A 171 -12.67 19.52 -13.89
C ALA A 171 -13.00 18.54 -12.76
N SER A 172 -12.85 17.24 -13.04
CA SER A 172 -13.05 16.18 -12.05
C SER A 172 -11.99 15.11 -12.13
N TYR A 173 -11.82 14.40 -11.03
CA TYR A 173 -10.89 13.30 -10.87
C TYR A 173 -11.64 12.06 -10.37
N THR A 174 -11.36 10.92 -10.97
CA THR A 174 -11.82 9.60 -10.53
C THR A 174 -10.61 8.70 -10.35
N GLY A 175 -10.40 8.16 -9.14
CA GLY A 175 -9.37 7.16 -8.88
C GLY A 175 -9.98 5.79 -8.63
N LEU A 176 -9.55 4.79 -9.39
CA LEU A 176 -9.87 3.38 -9.18
C LEU A 176 -8.60 2.59 -9.47
N TYR A 177 -7.73 2.52 -8.46
CA TYR A 177 -6.39 1.93 -8.60
C TYR A 177 -6.44 0.57 -9.32
N PRO A 178 -5.57 0.33 -10.32
CA PRO A 178 -4.38 1.13 -10.68
C PRO A 178 -4.60 2.21 -11.74
N ARG A 179 -5.85 2.53 -12.07
CA ARG A 179 -6.21 3.54 -13.07
C ARG A 179 -6.75 4.81 -12.44
N ALA A 180 -6.59 5.93 -13.13
CA ALA A 180 -7.25 7.17 -12.76
C ALA A 180 -7.66 7.98 -14.00
N TRP A 181 -8.73 8.74 -13.86
CA TRP A 181 -9.28 9.60 -14.90
C TRP A 181 -9.27 11.03 -14.41
N THR A 182 -8.84 11.96 -15.25
CA THR A 182 -9.01 13.40 -15.02
C THR A 182 -9.75 14.00 -16.20
N VAL A 183 -10.91 14.60 -15.93
CA VAL A 183 -11.76 15.21 -16.95
C VAL A 183 -11.64 16.72 -16.86
N TYR A 184 -11.48 17.37 -18.00
CA TYR A 184 -11.49 18.83 -18.15
C TYR A 184 -12.53 19.20 -19.21
N THR A 185 -13.47 20.06 -18.86
CA THR A 185 -14.43 20.62 -19.82
C THR A 185 -14.03 22.06 -20.11
N ILE A 186 -13.99 22.44 -21.39
CA ILE A 186 -13.68 23.79 -21.88
C ILE A 186 -14.91 24.27 -22.67
N PRO A 187 -15.96 24.75 -21.97
CA PRO A 187 -17.24 25.08 -22.61
C PRO A 187 -17.12 26.17 -23.68
N GLU A 188 -16.21 27.12 -23.51
CA GLU A 188 -15.99 28.22 -24.46
C GLU A 188 -15.53 27.76 -25.86
N HIS A 189 -15.07 26.50 -25.98
CA HIS A 189 -14.63 25.89 -27.23
C HIS A 189 -15.31 24.54 -27.51
N ASN A 190 -16.32 24.14 -26.73
CA ASN A 190 -17.00 22.84 -26.85
C ASN A 190 -16.02 21.65 -26.85
N ILE A 191 -14.96 21.73 -26.04
CA ILE A 191 -13.97 20.65 -25.91
C ILE A 191 -14.12 19.96 -24.55
N LYS A 192 -14.11 18.63 -24.58
CA LYS A 192 -13.98 17.78 -23.38
C LYS A 192 -12.71 16.94 -23.51
N LEU A 193 -11.83 17.02 -22.52
CA LEU A 193 -10.59 16.24 -22.43
C LEU A 193 -10.71 15.22 -21.31
N VAL A 194 -10.39 13.96 -21.60
CA VAL A 194 -10.32 12.90 -20.60
C VAL A 194 -8.92 12.30 -20.60
N CYS A 195 -8.18 12.47 -19.51
CA CYS A 195 -6.87 11.86 -19.30
C CYS A 195 -7.02 10.57 -18.50
N ARG A 196 -6.76 9.44 -19.15
CA ARG A 196 -6.65 8.12 -18.51
C ARG A 196 -5.20 7.86 -18.14
N GLN A 197 -4.94 7.71 -16.84
CA GLN A 197 -3.67 7.30 -16.28
C GLN A 197 -3.71 5.79 -16.03
N VAL A 198 -2.74 5.06 -16.58
CA VAL A 198 -2.66 3.60 -16.48
C VAL A 198 -1.30 3.17 -15.94
N THR A 199 -1.30 2.29 -14.95
CA THR A 199 -0.12 1.52 -14.50
C THR A 199 -0.51 0.04 -14.53
N PRO A 200 0.35 -0.85 -15.09
CA PRO A 200 -0.01 -2.25 -15.33
C PRO A 200 0.03 -3.13 -14.08
N ILE A 201 -0.76 -2.81 -13.05
CA ILE A 201 -0.89 -3.65 -11.85
C ILE A 201 -1.98 -4.68 -12.10
N ILE A 202 -1.56 -5.91 -12.40
CA ILE A 202 -2.43 -7.00 -12.84
C ILE A 202 -2.16 -8.21 -11.93
N PRO A 203 -3.16 -8.71 -11.19
CA PRO A 203 -3.03 -9.92 -10.38
C PRO A 203 -2.47 -11.10 -11.20
N GLY A 204 -1.52 -11.85 -10.63
CA GLY A 204 -0.84 -12.98 -11.29
C GLY A 204 0.15 -12.62 -12.41
N ASP A 205 0.17 -11.38 -12.92
CA ASP A 205 1.15 -10.95 -13.93
C ASP A 205 2.41 -10.37 -13.26
N TYR A 206 3.41 -11.22 -13.07
CA TYR A 206 4.67 -10.87 -12.41
C TYR A 206 5.67 -10.11 -13.30
N LYS A 207 5.37 -9.93 -14.59
CA LYS A 207 6.19 -9.12 -15.50
C LYS A 207 5.67 -7.70 -15.53
N ASN A 208 4.45 -7.51 -16.03
CA ASN A 208 3.89 -6.19 -16.28
C ASN A 208 3.68 -5.43 -14.97
N SER A 209 3.29 -6.11 -13.88
CA SER A 209 3.17 -5.50 -12.56
C SER A 209 4.49 -5.00 -11.98
N SER A 210 5.65 -5.36 -12.53
CA SER A 210 6.96 -4.90 -12.05
C SER A 210 7.48 -3.63 -12.73
N LEU A 211 6.79 -3.12 -13.77
CA LEU A 211 7.37 -2.16 -14.70
C LEU A 211 7.41 -0.71 -14.16
N PRO A 212 8.52 0.03 -14.36
CA PRO A 212 8.67 1.43 -13.96
C PRO A 212 8.03 2.40 -14.96
N VAL A 213 6.72 2.25 -15.21
CA VAL A 213 6.00 2.95 -16.28
C VAL A 213 4.68 3.54 -15.79
N GLY A 214 4.25 4.60 -16.47
CA GLY A 214 2.90 5.12 -16.45
C GLY A 214 2.50 5.65 -17.81
N VAL A 215 1.29 5.32 -18.25
CA VAL A 215 0.74 5.77 -19.53
C VAL A 215 -0.35 6.80 -19.28
N PHE A 216 -0.40 7.84 -20.11
CA PHE A 216 -1.43 8.87 -20.09
C PHE A 216 -2.08 8.95 -21.47
N VAL A 217 -3.32 8.49 -21.56
CA VAL A 217 -4.11 8.52 -22.79
C VAL A 217 -5.10 9.67 -22.70
N TRP A 218 -4.99 10.62 -23.61
CA TRP A 218 -5.89 11.76 -23.70
C TRP A 218 -6.92 11.52 -24.78
N ASP A 219 -8.16 11.27 -24.38
CA ASP A 219 -9.31 11.31 -25.27
C ASP A 219 -9.76 12.77 -25.42
N ILE A 220 -9.77 13.26 -26.66
CA ILE A 220 -10.11 14.64 -27.01
C ILE A 220 -11.43 14.60 -27.78
N TYR A 221 -12.50 15.09 -27.16
CA TYR A 221 -13.83 15.17 -27.75
C TYR A 221 -14.10 16.59 -28.22
N ASN A 222 -14.48 16.73 -29.49
CA ASN A 222 -14.97 17.97 -30.05
C ASN A 222 -16.49 17.91 -30.13
N GLU A 223 -17.16 18.54 -29.17
CA GLU A 223 -18.62 18.63 -29.08
C GLU A 223 -19.17 19.81 -29.91
N GLY A 224 -18.30 20.52 -30.64
CA GLY A 224 -18.64 21.62 -31.53
C GLY A 224 -18.97 21.18 -32.96
N ASP A 225 -19.25 22.18 -33.79
CA ASP A 225 -19.64 22.06 -35.20
C ASP A 225 -18.51 22.40 -36.19
N GLU A 226 -17.32 22.72 -35.69
CA GLU A 226 -16.14 23.07 -36.50
C GLU A 226 -14.95 22.18 -36.15
N ALA A 227 -14.11 21.87 -37.15
CA ALA A 227 -12.88 21.15 -36.93
C ALA A 227 -11.87 22.00 -36.14
N LEU A 228 -11.17 21.37 -35.20
CA LEU A 228 -10.17 22.01 -34.35
C LEU A 228 -8.84 21.26 -34.42
N GLU A 229 -7.75 22.00 -34.36
CA GLU A 229 -6.42 21.44 -34.09
C GLU A 229 -6.17 21.52 -32.59
N VAL A 230 -5.87 20.38 -31.96
CA VAL A 230 -5.66 20.27 -30.52
C VAL A 230 -4.29 19.67 -30.26
N SER A 231 -3.50 20.37 -29.46
CA SER A 231 -2.18 19.94 -29.02
C SER A 231 -2.15 19.77 -27.51
N ILE A 232 -1.58 18.64 -27.06
CA ILE A 232 -1.32 18.36 -25.65
C ILE A 232 0.19 18.31 -25.45
N MET A 233 0.72 19.17 -24.59
CA MET A 233 2.14 19.20 -24.22
C MET A 233 2.34 18.61 -22.83
N PHE A 234 3.24 17.64 -22.72
CA PHE A 234 3.69 17.03 -21.47
C PHE A 234 5.11 17.50 -21.12
N THR A 235 5.26 18.18 -19.98
CA THR A 235 6.55 18.72 -19.52
C THR A 235 7.10 17.96 -18.32
N TRP A 236 8.42 17.81 -18.24
CA TRP A 236 9.06 17.07 -17.15
C TRP A 236 10.44 17.60 -16.77
N LEU A 237 10.67 17.80 -15.47
CA LEU A 237 11.98 18.17 -14.92
C LEU A 237 12.94 16.98 -14.96
N ASN A 238 14.20 17.19 -15.37
CA ASN A 238 15.28 16.23 -15.10
C ASN A 238 15.64 16.29 -13.60
N GLY A 239 14.94 15.51 -12.78
CA GLY A 239 15.13 15.46 -11.33
C GLY A 239 13.87 15.07 -10.56
N MET A 240 13.95 15.17 -9.22
CA MET A 240 12.88 14.73 -8.30
C MET A 240 12.54 15.78 -7.22
N ALA A 241 12.61 17.07 -7.57
CA ALA A 241 12.44 18.19 -6.63
C ALA A 241 13.44 18.20 -5.44
N ARG A 242 14.64 17.65 -5.66
CA ARG A 242 15.70 17.63 -4.66
C ARG A 242 16.61 18.85 -4.78
N LYS A 243 17.37 19.12 -3.71
CA LYS A 243 18.42 20.17 -3.79
C LYS A 243 19.53 19.77 -4.75
N THR A 244 19.76 18.47 -4.89
CA THR A 244 20.77 17.86 -5.76
C THR A 244 20.45 18.04 -7.25
N ASP A 245 19.22 18.39 -7.61
CA ASP A 245 18.85 18.69 -9.01
C ASP A 245 19.64 19.89 -9.58
N LYS A 246 20.24 20.72 -8.72
CA LYS A 246 21.07 21.87 -9.09
C LYS A 246 22.57 21.64 -8.93
N CYS A 247 23.01 20.41 -8.70
CA CYS A 247 24.44 20.11 -8.57
C CYS A 247 25.20 20.18 -9.90
N GLY A 248 24.49 20.20 -11.03
CA GLY A 248 25.06 20.14 -12.38
C GLY A 248 25.25 18.71 -12.88
N GLY A 249 25.62 18.56 -14.16
CA GLY A 249 25.92 17.28 -14.81
C GLY A 249 24.73 16.54 -15.42
N ARG A 250 23.51 17.05 -15.25
CA ARG A 250 22.29 16.49 -15.86
C ARG A 250 22.16 16.95 -17.31
N TRP A 251 21.72 16.07 -18.19
CA TRP A 251 21.50 16.34 -19.62
C TRP A 251 20.35 15.49 -20.14
N ASN A 252 19.80 15.90 -21.29
CA ASN A 252 18.67 15.24 -21.92
C ASN A 252 19.01 14.87 -23.37
N GLU A 253 18.29 13.89 -23.93
CA GLU A 253 18.53 13.39 -25.28
C GLU A 253 17.23 12.98 -25.95
N SER A 254 17.01 13.41 -27.19
CA SER A 254 15.87 12.94 -27.97
C SER A 254 16.07 11.50 -28.45
N PHE A 255 14.98 10.76 -28.61
CA PHE A 255 14.99 9.45 -29.23
C PHE A 255 13.77 9.24 -30.12
N LYS A 256 13.90 8.33 -31.08
CA LYS A 256 12.81 7.80 -31.89
C LYS A 256 12.92 6.28 -31.93
N ALA A 257 11.84 5.60 -31.57
CA ALA A 257 11.74 4.14 -31.63
C ALA A 257 10.61 3.73 -32.58
N GLU A 258 10.90 2.83 -33.52
CA GLU A 258 9.90 2.31 -34.45
C GLU A 258 9.19 1.11 -33.81
N GLY A 259 7.88 1.27 -33.59
CA GLY A 259 7.01 0.21 -33.06
C GLY A 259 6.32 -0.60 -34.13
N LYS A 260 5.65 -1.67 -33.70
CA LYS A 260 4.74 -2.47 -34.54
C LYS A 260 3.47 -1.72 -34.89
N LYS A 261 2.96 -0.90 -33.97
CA LYS A 261 1.69 -0.15 -34.12
C LYS A 261 1.92 1.28 -34.61
N ALA A 262 2.95 1.96 -34.10
CA ALA A 262 3.22 3.36 -34.35
C ALA A 262 4.66 3.72 -33.95
N ALA A 263 5.17 4.86 -34.43
CA ALA A 263 6.46 5.38 -33.99
C ALA A 263 6.31 6.08 -32.63
N VAL A 264 7.34 5.98 -31.79
CA VAL A 264 7.39 6.65 -30.48
C VAL A 264 8.53 7.65 -30.48
N HIS A 265 8.20 8.90 -30.17
CA HIS A 265 9.15 10.01 -30.06
C HIS A 265 9.22 10.47 -28.61
N GLY A 266 10.41 10.78 -28.12
CA GLY A 266 10.54 11.23 -26.75
C GLY A 266 11.88 11.82 -26.37
N VAL A 267 12.03 12.09 -25.09
CA VAL A 267 13.24 12.66 -24.50
C VAL A 267 13.65 11.83 -23.28
N LYS A 268 14.88 11.33 -23.30
CA LYS A 268 15.57 10.71 -22.15
C LYS A 268 16.16 11.82 -21.28
N LEU A 269 15.99 11.70 -19.97
CA LEU A 269 16.49 12.61 -18.95
C LEU A 269 17.54 11.86 -18.12
N HIS A 270 18.80 12.03 -18.49
CA HIS A 270 19.93 11.28 -17.95
C HIS A 270 20.36 11.81 -16.58
N LYS A 271 20.91 10.92 -15.74
CA LYS A 271 21.33 11.20 -14.36
C LYS A 271 20.19 11.81 -13.53
N ALA A 272 18.98 11.29 -13.70
CA ALA A 272 17.77 11.76 -13.03
C ALA A 272 17.85 11.64 -11.49
N HIS A 273 18.62 10.67 -10.99
CA HIS A 273 18.85 10.42 -9.57
C HIS A 273 20.29 10.74 -9.14
N ASP A 274 20.46 11.22 -7.90
CA ASP A 274 21.74 11.73 -7.40
C ASP A 274 22.74 10.65 -6.98
N ALA A 275 22.25 9.49 -6.55
CA ALA A 275 23.09 8.40 -6.03
C ALA A 275 23.01 7.07 -6.81
N MET A 276 22.06 6.92 -7.75
CA MET A 276 21.79 5.66 -8.46
C MET A 276 21.67 5.99 -9.94
N ASN A 277 22.15 5.09 -10.80
CA ASN A 277 21.99 5.27 -12.24
C ASN A 277 20.50 5.25 -12.57
N CYS A 278 19.98 6.36 -13.07
CA CYS A 278 18.56 6.54 -13.35
C CYS A 278 18.42 7.44 -14.58
N THR A 279 17.74 6.92 -15.59
CA THR A 279 17.32 7.66 -16.78
C THR A 279 15.80 7.65 -16.81
N MET A 280 15.19 8.84 -16.83
CA MET A 280 13.74 8.95 -17.01
C MET A 280 13.44 9.18 -18.49
N GLY A 281 12.24 8.85 -18.94
CA GLY A 281 11.78 9.14 -20.30
C GLY A 281 10.37 9.72 -20.28
N ILE A 282 10.14 10.76 -21.09
CA ILE A 282 8.80 11.14 -21.53
C ILE A 282 8.69 10.95 -23.03
N SER A 283 7.57 10.44 -23.50
CA SER A 283 7.38 10.10 -24.91
C SER A 283 5.92 10.21 -25.33
N ALA A 284 5.68 10.29 -26.63
CA ALA A 284 4.37 10.29 -27.25
C ALA A 284 4.35 9.47 -28.55
N VAL A 285 3.16 9.04 -28.95
CA VAL A 285 2.92 8.26 -30.17
C VAL A 285 2.74 9.18 -31.39
N GLU A 286 3.49 8.91 -32.45
CA GLU A 286 3.27 9.46 -33.80
C GLU A 286 2.56 8.42 -34.67
N ARG A 287 1.43 8.82 -35.28
CA ARG A 287 0.67 7.99 -36.21
C ARG A 287 -0.10 8.86 -37.21
N GLU A 288 -0.80 8.24 -38.15
CA GLU A 288 -1.65 8.98 -39.10
C GLU A 288 -2.64 9.89 -38.36
N GLY A 289 -2.64 11.18 -38.70
CA GLY A 289 -3.47 12.20 -38.06
C GLY A 289 -2.98 12.73 -36.71
N VAL A 290 -1.85 12.22 -36.18
CA VAL A 290 -1.24 12.65 -34.91
C VAL A 290 0.26 12.86 -35.09
N SER A 291 0.70 14.11 -35.03
CA SER A 291 2.12 14.48 -35.11
C SER A 291 2.73 14.68 -33.72
N VAL A 292 4.03 14.39 -33.57
CA VAL A 292 4.78 14.63 -32.33
C VAL A 292 5.91 15.64 -32.55
N SER A 293 6.07 16.55 -31.61
CA SER A 293 7.20 17.49 -31.51
C SER A 293 7.76 17.50 -30.09
N HIS A 294 9.01 17.91 -29.90
CA HIS A 294 9.63 17.91 -28.56
C HIS A 294 10.69 19.00 -28.38
N CYS A 295 10.83 19.46 -27.14
CA CYS A 295 11.94 20.32 -26.71
C CYS A 295 12.84 19.52 -25.78
N ILE A 296 14.12 19.34 -26.15
CA ILE A 296 15.04 18.50 -25.38
C ILE A 296 15.49 19.15 -24.07
N SER A 297 15.57 20.49 -24.01
CA SER A 297 16.07 21.17 -22.81
C SER A 297 15.59 22.62 -22.70
N PHE A 298 15.05 22.97 -21.54
CA PHE A 298 14.82 24.36 -21.12
C PHE A 298 14.98 24.52 -19.60
N ASP A 299 15.42 25.70 -19.14
CA ASP A 299 15.43 26.04 -17.71
C ASP A 299 14.04 26.58 -17.29
N PRO A 300 13.27 25.87 -16.45
CA PRO A 300 11.94 26.31 -16.02
C PRO A 300 11.92 27.60 -15.19
N LYS A 301 13.08 28.14 -14.82
CA LYS A 301 13.21 29.43 -14.12
C LYS A 301 13.52 30.61 -15.02
N ARG A 302 13.86 30.37 -16.29
CA ARG A 302 14.37 31.41 -17.20
C ARG A 302 13.75 31.36 -18.59
N GLU A 303 13.53 30.14 -19.09
CA GLU A 303 13.20 29.87 -20.49
C GLU A 303 11.78 29.33 -20.67
N ALA A 304 11.02 29.18 -19.58
CA ALA A 304 9.64 28.67 -19.63
C ALA A 304 8.74 29.50 -20.57
N GLY A 305 8.97 30.82 -20.66
CA GLY A 305 8.23 31.69 -21.58
C GLY A 305 8.55 31.47 -23.06
N ASN A 306 9.72 30.95 -23.39
CA ASN A 306 10.08 30.63 -24.78
C ASN A 306 9.30 29.40 -25.23
N LEU A 307 9.34 28.31 -24.43
CA LEU A 307 8.55 27.10 -24.69
C LEU A 307 7.05 27.39 -24.81
N TRP A 308 6.53 28.29 -23.98
CA TRP A 308 5.12 28.67 -24.03
C TRP A 308 4.75 29.40 -25.32
N ARG A 309 5.62 30.29 -25.83
CA ARG A 309 5.39 31.02 -27.08
C ARG A 309 5.52 30.13 -28.30
N ASP A 310 6.50 29.22 -28.30
CA ASP A 310 6.69 28.21 -29.35
C ASP A 310 5.37 27.47 -29.62
N LEU A 311 4.77 26.89 -28.57
CA LEU A 311 3.47 26.22 -28.67
C LEU A 311 2.30 27.15 -29.10
N LEU A 312 2.34 28.43 -28.72
CA LEU A 312 1.31 29.40 -29.08
C LEU A 312 1.33 29.76 -30.57
N GLU A 313 2.50 29.73 -31.21
CA GLU A 313 2.68 30.18 -32.58
C GLU A 313 1.97 29.26 -33.58
N ASP A 314 2.26 27.96 -33.50
CA ASP A 314 1.77 26.97 -34.47
C ASP A 314 1.15 25.71 -33.86
N GLY A 315 1.11 25.57 -32.52
CA GLY A 315 0.60 24.37 -31.87
C GLY A 315 1.59 23.21 -31.83
N ALA A 316 2.85 23.44 -32.17
CA ALA A 316 3.94 22.47 -32.09
C ALA A 316 5.13 23.04 -31.29
N LEU A 317 6.13 22.19 -31.04
CA LEU A 317 7.40 22.60 -30.45
C LEU A 317 8.50 22.55 -31.51
N SER A 318 9.47 23.46 -31.39
CA SER A 318 10.72 23.44 -32.12
C SER A 318 11.48 22.14 -31.83
N THR A 319 11.47 21.20 -32.79
CA THR A 319 11.94 19.83 -32.58
C THR A 319 13.47 19.75 -32.67
N ASP A 320 14.11 19.63 -31.52
CA ASP A 320 15.57 19.51 -31.42
C ASP A 320 16.02 18.04 -31.52
N SER A 321 17.02 17.73 -32.34
CA SER A 321 17.60 16.38 -32.44
C SER A 321 18.92 16.25 -31.66
N GLY A 322 19.17 15.07 -31.10
CA GLY A 322 20.40 14.74 -30.38
C GLY A 322 20.37 15.06 -28.89
N ALA A 323 21.55 15.31 -28.32
CA ALA A 323 21.79 15.50 -26.90
C ALA A 323 21.96 16.98 -26.51
N SER A 324 21.39 17.37 -25.38
CA SER A 324 21.65 18.67 -24.75
C SER A 324 23.02 18.70 -24.09
N THR A 325 23.57 19.90 -23.87
CA THR A 325 24.75 20.06 -23.01
C THR A 325 24.42 19.69 -21.56
N GLU A 326 25.42 19.23 -20.81
CA GLU A 326 25.27 19.07 -19.36
C GLU A 326 25.01 20.40 -18.67
N THR A 327 24.14 20.37 -17.67
CA THR A 327 23.79 21.53 -16.85
C THR A 327 24.95 21.97 -15.96
N ASP A 328 25.19 23.29 -15.90
CA ASP A 328 26.08 23.87 -14.89
C ASP A 328 25.47 23.80 -13.48
N LYS A 329 26.33 23.89 -12.46
CA LYS A 329 25.90 24.04 -11.08
C LYS A 329 24.96 25.24 -10.91
N GLY A 330 23.82 25.02 -10.27
CA GLY A 330 22.79 26.04 -10.02
C GLY A 330 21.70 26.11 -11.08
N LYS A 331 21.93 25.58 -12.29
CA LYS A 331 20.94 25.49 -13.37
C LYS A 331 20.06 24.25 -13.20
N LEU A 332 18.88 24.30 -13.82
CA LEU A 332 17.96 23.18 -13.96
C LEU A 332 17.74 22.94 -15.45
N THR A 333 17.36 21.72 -15.83
CA THR A 333 16.87 21.41 -17.17
C THR A 333 15.58 20.59 -17.06
N ALA A 334 14.65 20.86 -17.96
CA ALA A 334 13.41 20.14 -18.18
C ALA A 334 13.25 19.85 -19.68
N ALA A 335 12.41 18.88 -20.01
CA ALA A 335 12.07 18.52 -21.38
C ALA A 335 10.54 18.64 -21.59
N ALA A 336 10.14 18.68 -22.85
CA ALA A 336 8.73 18.69 -23.24
C ALA A 336 8.51 17.79 -24.46
N VAL A 337 7.40 17.07 -24.48
CA VAL A 337 6.89 16.34 -25.67
C VAL A 337 5.47 16.82 -25.92
N CYS A 338 5.13 17.12 -27.17
CA CYS A 338 3.83 17.61 -27.59
C CYS A 338 3.25 16.70 -28.67
N SER A 339 2.00 16.31 -28.50
CA SER A 339 1.22 15.56 -29.49
C SER A 339 0.11 16.46 -30.01
N SER A 340 0.00 16.59 -31.33
CA SER A 340 -0.94 17.49 -32.01
C SER A 340 -1.78 16.69 -33.01
N CYS A 341 -3.08 16.93 -33.02
CA CYS A 341 -4.01 16.20 -33.88
C CYS A 341 -5.19 17.08 -34.33
N HIS A 342 -5.81 16.71 -35.45
CA HIS A 342 -7.06 17.31 -35.90
C HIS A 342 -8.25 16.54 -35.31
N VAL A 343 -9.26 17.27 -34.84
CA VAL A 343 -10.48 16.72 -34.27
C VAL A 343 -11.68 17.28 -35.02
N GLU A 344 -12.32 16.41 -35.80
CA GLU A 344 -13.50 16.75 -36.61
C GLU A 344 -14.70 17.19 -35.74
N PRO A 345 -15.66 17.95 -36.30
CA PRO A 345 -16.91 18.29 -35.63
C PRO A 345 -17.64 17.05 -35.08
N SER A 346 -18.13 17.12 -33.85
CA SER A 346 -18.76 15.97 -33.17
C SER A 346 -17.88 14.70 -33.13
N GLY A 347 -16.57 14.87 -33.28
CA GLY A 347 -15.59 13.81 -33.42
C GLY A 347 -14.75 13.59 -32.16
N LYS A 348 -13.85 12.62 -32.26
CA LYS A 348 -12.89 12.24 -31.22
C LYS A 348 -11.53 11.96 -31.84
N ASN A 349 -10.46 12.40 -31.19
CA ASN A 349 -9.11 11.93 -31.46
C ASN A 349 -8.37 11.63 -30.14
N GLN A 350 -7.16 11.08 -30.22
CA GLN A 350 -6.39 10.64 -29.05
C GLN A 350 -4.92 11.05 -29.12
N ALA A 351 -4.38 11.48 -27.98
CA ALA A 351 -2.96 11.70 -27.76
C ALA A 351 -2.44 10.81 -26.62
N GLU A 352 -1.42 10.00 -26.90
CA GLU A 352 -0.90 8.99 -25.97
C GLU A 352 0.51 9.35 -25.54
N PHE A 353 0.76 9.34 -24.23
CA PHE A 353 2.05 9.64 -23.63
C PHE A 353 2.50 8.55 -22.67
N ALA A 354 3.81 8.36 -22.53
CA ALA A 354 4.38 7.54 -21.47
C ALA A 354 5.36 8.33 -20.61
N LEU A 355 5.41 7.97 -19.34
CA LEU A 355 6.46 8.32 -18.39
C LEU A 355 7.11 7.02 -17.93
N VAL A 356 8.42 6.91 -18.10
CA VAL A 356 9.18 5.73 -17.67
C VAL A 356 10.42 6.14 -16.88
N TRP A 357 10.95 5.24 -16.04
CA TRP A 357 12.23 5.45 -15.36
C TRP A 357 13.04 4.16 -15.26
N ASP A 358 14.15 4.12 -16.00
CA ASP A 358 15.09 3.02 -15.90
C ASP A 358 16.09 3.30 -14.77
N MET A 359 15.89 2.63 -13.63
CA MET A 359 16.79 2.65 -12.48
C MET A 359 17.08 1.21 -12.02
N PRO A 360 17.91 0.48 -12.77
CA PRO A 360 17.95 -0.99 -12.72
C PRO A 360 18.62 -1.52 -11.46
N GLN A 361 19.60 -0.77 -10.95
CA GLN A 361 20.38 -1.15 -9.78
C GLN A 361 20.10 -0.21 -8.61
N ILE A 362 19.78 -0.79 -7.46
CA ILE A 362 19.58 -0.07 -6.21
C ILE A 362 20.57 -0.53 -5.14
N ASN A 363 20.82 0.35 -4.18
CA ASN A 363 21.55 0.02 -2.96
C ASN A 363 20.80 0.64 -1.78
N PHE A 364 20.80 -0.05 -0.65
CA PHE A 364 20.41 0.56 0.61
C PHE A 364 21.54 1.42 1.17
N LYS A 365 21.30 2.08 2.30
CA LYS A 365 22.20 3.11 2.84
C LYS A 365 23.61 2.59 3.13
N LEU A 366 23.74 1.37 3.64
CA LEU A 366 25.04 0.77 3.97
C LEU A 366 25.83 0.36 2.72
N LYS A 367 25.15 0.21 1.58
CA LYS A 367 25.75 -0.21 0.30
C LYS A 367 26.55 -1.50 0.42
N GLY A 368 26.09 -2.43 1.27
CA GLY A 368 26.70 -3.75 1.39
C GLY A 368 26.51 -4.56 0.12
N TYR A 369 25.34 -4.42 -0.51
CA TYR A 369 25.00 -5.14 -1.74
C TYR A 369 24.36 -4.23 -2.80
N LYS A 370 24.58 -4.59 -4.07
CA LYS A 370 23.87 -4.06 -5.23
C LYS A 370 22.73 -5.01 -5.57
N TYR A 371 21.51 -4.49 -5.59
CA TYR A 371 20.33 -5.26 -5.96
C TYR A 371 19.84 -4.84 -7.33
N LYS A 372 19.36 -5.80 -8.11
CA LYS A 372 18.69 -5.53 -9.39
C LYS A 372 17.18 -5.51 -9.17
N ARG A 373 16.48 -4.47 -9.64
CA ARG A 373 15.01 -4.43 -9.57
C ARG A 373 14.40 -5.50 -10.48
N ARG A 374 13.21 -6.01 -10.13
CA ARG A 374 12.55 -7.11 -10.84
C ARG A 374 12.43 -6.90 -12.35
N TYR A 375 12.03 -5.71 -12.79
CA TYR A 375 11.80 -5.46 -14.22
C TYR A 375 13.06 -5.70 -15.09
N THR A 376 14.26 -5.65 -14.49
CA THR A 376 15.52 -5.88 -15.19
C THR A 376 15.67 -7.30 -15.73
N LYS A 377 14.91 -8.27 -15.19
CA LYS A 377 14.79 -9.62 -15.74
C LYS A 377 14.26 -9.62 -17.17
N PHE A 378 13.47 -8.60 -17.54
CA PHE A 378 12.78 -8.52 -18.82
C PHE A 378 13.35 -7.44 -19.77
N PHE A 379 13.97 -6.39 -19.22
CA PHE A 379 14.46 -5.24 -19.98
C PHE A 379 15.97 -4.98 -19.82
N GLY A 380 16.70 -5.87 -19.14
CA GLY A 380 18.13 -5.72 -18.90
C GLY A 380 18.45 -4.84 -17.69
N SER A 381 19.75 -4.79 -17.33
CA SER A 381 20.23 -4.11 -16.11
C SER A 381 21.36 -3.11 -16.36
N ASP A 382 21.57 -2.68 -17.60
CA ASP A 382 22.64 -1.78 -18.05
C ASP A 382 22.30 -0.29 -17.95
N GLY A 383 21.02 0.04 -17.77
CA GLY A 383 20.54 1.42 -17.65
C GLY A 383 20.20 2.06 -19.00
N GLN A 384 19.92 1.26 -20.03
CA GLN A 384 19.53 1.72 -21.38
C GLN A 384 18.08 1.37 -21.77
N ALA A 385 17.26 0.88 -20.85
CA ALA A 385 15.92 0.38 -21.15
C ALA A 385 14.85 1.47 -21.36
N THR A 386 15.19 2.76 -21.26
CA THR A 386 14.19 3.86 -21.31
C THR A 386 13.40 3.89 -22.62
N GLU A 387 14.05 3.62 -23.75
CA GLU A 387 13.40 3.60 -25.07
C GLU A 387 12.50 2.38 -25.21
N ASP A 388 13.03 1.18 -24.90
CA ASP A 388 12.29 -0.08 -24.95
C ASP A 388 11.07 -0.08 -24.01
N LEU A 389 11.21 0.47 -22.80
CA LEU A 389 10.11 0.62 -21.85
C LEU A 389 9.04 1.59 -22.36
N SER A 390 9.45 2.69 -23.01
CA SER A 390 8.52 3.66 -23.59
C SER A 390 7.72 3.02 -24.72
N LEU A 391 8.42 2.32 -25.63
CA LEU A 391 7.79 1.63 -26.75
C LEU A 391 6.85 0.53 -26.24
N TYR A 392 7.33 -0.33 -25.35
CA TYR A 392 6.52 -1.42 -24.78
C TYR A 392 5.28 -0.89 -24.06
N ALA A 393 5.40 0.20 -23.30
CA ALA A 393 4.24 0.76 -22.60
C ALA A 393 3.17 1.29 -23.56
N LEU A 394 3.56 2.04 -24.59
CA LEU A 394 2.64 2.62 -25.56
C LEU A 394 2.03 1.57 -26.50
N GLU A 395 2.71 0.45 -26.73
CA GLU A 395 2.15 -0.64 -27.54
C GLU A 395 1.16 -1.53 -26.80
N ASN A 396 1.30 -1.68 -25.48
CA ASN A 396 0.61 -2.71 -24.69
C ASN A 396 -0.39 -2.17 -23.67
N TYR A 397 -0.52 -0.85 -23.48
CA TYR A 397 -1.43 -0.32 -22.46
C TYR A 397 -2.91 -0.68 -22.70
N GLY A 398 -3.35 -0.84 -23.94
CA GLY A 398 -4.72 -1.27 -24.27
C GLY A 398 -5.01 -2.64 -23.66
N ASP A 399 -4.14 -3.62 -23.91
CA ASP A 399 -4.21 -4.96 -23.33
C ASP A 399 -4.14 -4.92 -21.79
N TRP A 400 -3.39 -3.96 -21.22
CA TRP A 400 -3.36 -3.77 -19.76
C TRP A 400 -4.69 -3.26 -19.22
N GLU A 401 -5.33 -2.30 -19.89
CA GLU A 401 -6.64 -1.80 -19.47
C GLU A 401 -7.71 -2.89 -19.50
N GLU A 402 -7.74 -3.71 -20.57
CA GLU A 402 -8.64 -4.86 -20.68
C GLU A 402 -8.42 -5.83 -19.52
N LYS A 403 -7.19 -6.27 -19.27
CA LYS A 403 -6.87 -7.16 -18.15
C LYS A 403 -7.21 -6.55 -16.80
N ILE A 404 -6.93 -5.25 -16.61
CA ILE A 404 -7.27 -4.53 -15.38
C ILE A 404 -8.77 -4.53 -15.16
N GLU A 405 -9.53 -4.28 -16.22
CA GLU A 405 -10.98 -4.32 -16.15
C GLU A 405 -11.48 -5.72 -15.83
N GLU A 406 -11.01 -6.75 -16.53
CA GLU A 406 -11.41 -8.15 -16.33
C GLU A 406 -11.33 -8.60 -14.87
N TRP A 407 -10.25 -8.28 -14.15
CA TRP A 407 -10.11 -8.69 -12.75
C TRP A 407 -10.93 -7.82 -11.78
N GLN A 408 -11.27 -6.58 -12.15
CA GLN A 408 -12.10 -5.70 -11.33
C GLN A 408 -13.60 -5.99 -11.50
N GLN A 409 -14.03 -6.36 -12.71
CA GLN A 409 -15.44 -6.51 -13.09
C GLN A 409 -16.25 -7.44 -12.17
N PRO A 410 -15.75 -8.60 -11.69
CA PRO A 410 -16.51 -9.46 -10.78
C PRO A 410 -17.00 -8.73 -9.53
N VAL A 411 -16.16 -7.88 -8.92
CA VAL A 411 -16.53 -7.08 -7.75
C VAL A 411 -17.37 -5.86 -8.15
N LEU A 412 -17.00 -5.19 -9.26
CA LEU A 412 -17.71 -3.97 -9.69
C LEU A 412 -19.15 -4.26 -10.11
N ASN A 413 -19.42 -5.40 -10.74
CA ASN A 413 -20.76 -5.79 -11.21
C ASN A 413 -21.62 -6.42 -10.13
N ASP A 414 -21.06 -6.82 -9.00
CA ASP A 414 -21.84 -7.36 -7.90
C ASP A 414 -22.70 -6.25 -7.27
N LYS A 415 -24.01 -6.32 -7.49
CA LYS A 415 -24.99 -5.34 -6.99
C LYS A 415 -25.27 -5.48 -5.49
N SER A 416 -24.87 -6.60 -4.88
CA SER A 416 -25.00 -6.80 -3.43
C SER A 416 -23.98 -5.98 -2.65
N LEU A 417 -22.85 -5.63 -3.29
CA LEU A 417 -21.76 -4.88 -2.67
C LEU A 417 -21.98 -3.36 -2.73
N PRO A 418 -21.77 -2.63 -1.63
CA PRO A 418 -21.87 -1.17 -1.60
C PRO A 418 -20.88 -0.49 -2.55
N SER A 419 -21.29 0.66 -3.10
CA SER A 419 -20.48 1.47 -4.01
C SER A 419 -19.20 1.98 -3.33
N TRP A 420 -19.31 2.39 -2.06
CA TRP A 420 -18.18 2.83 -1.26
C TRP A 420 -17.14 1.72 -1.03
N TYR A 421 -17.60 0.47 -0.88
CA TYR A 421 -16.74 -0.68 -0.60
C TYR A 421 -15.90 -1.00 -1.83
N LYS A 422 -16.52 -1.04 -3.01
CA LYS A 422 -15.83 -1.18 -4.31
C LYS A 422 -14.73 -0.12 -4.46
N SER A 423 -15.04 1.14 -4.11
CA SER A 423 -14.06 2.23 -4.14
C SER A 423 -12.90 1.99 -3.17
N ALA A 424 -13.19 1.63 -1.92
CA ALA A 424 -12.17 1.41 -0.88
C ALA A 424 -11.27 0.20 -1.19
N LEU A 425 -11.85 -0.94 -1.58
CA LEU A 425 -11.16 -2.20 -1.82
C LEU A 425 -10.02 -2.04 -2.83
N PHE A 426 -10.32 -1.43 -3.98
CA PHE A 426 -9.33 -1.21 -5.02
C PHE A 426 -8.36 -0.08 -4.66
N ASN A 427 -8.84 1.05 -4.11
CA ASN A 427 -7.96 2.19 -3.87
C ASN A 427 -6.98 2.00 -2.71
N GLU A 428 -7.27 1.15 -1.72
CA GLU A 428 -6.29 0.79 -0.67
C GLU A 428 -5.12 -0.06 -1.21
N LEU A 429 -5.29 -0.78 -2.34
CA LEU A 429 -4.19 -1.51 -2.99
C LEU A 429 -3.05 -0.61 -3.48
N TYR A 430 -3.23 0.71 -3.52
CA TYR A 430 -2.16 1.65 -3.84
C TYR A 430 -0.89 1.39 -3.04
N PHE A 431 -1.03 0.87 -1.82
CA PHE A 431 0.08 0.63 -0.92
C PHE A 431 1.01 -0.51 -1.38
N ILE A 432 0.53 -1.46 -2.20
CA ILE A 432 1.37 -2.52 -2.75
C ILE A 432 2.49 -1.95 -3.63
N SER A 433 2.23 -0.87 -4.39
CA SER A 433 3.24 -0.17 -5.17
C SER A 433 3.89 0.98 -4.39
N ASP A 434 3.08 1.81 -3.74
CA ASP A 434 3.51 3.07 -3.10
C ASP A 434 3.89 2.92 -1.62
N GLY A 435 3.98 1.69 -1.11
CA GLY A 435 4.44 1.33 0.24
C GLY A 435 5.96 1.28 0.40
N GLY A 436 6.71 1.95 -0.48
CA GLY A 436 8.18 1.96 -0.42
C GLY A 436 8.76 0.65 -0.94
N THR A 437 7.96 -0.07 -1.72
CA THR A 437 8.16 -1.43 -2.16
C THR A 437 9.48 -1.59 -2.92
N VAL A 438 10.18 -2.66 -2.58
CA VAL A 438 11.34 -3.19 -3.27
C VAL A 438 11.00 -4.60 -3.73
N TRP A 439 11.28 -4.86 -5.00
CA TRP A 439 11.16 -6.19 -5.57
C TRP A 439 12.44 -6.42 -6.37
N VAL A 440 13.26 -7.34 -5.87
CA VAL A 440 14.63 -7.51 -6.34
C VAL A 440 14.89 -8.94 -6.77
N GLU A 441 15.72 -9.10 -7.80
CA GLU A 441 16.18 -10.41 -8.24
C GLU A 441 17.04 -11.07 -7.15
N SER A 442 16.82 -12.36 -6.93
CA SER A 442 17.66 -13.19 -6.06
C SER A 442 18.84 -13.74 -6.88
N THR A 443 19.93 -12.98 -7.02
CA THR A 443 21.12 -13.42 -7.77
C THR A 443 22.14 -14.16 -6.89
N GLU A 444 22.86 -15.13 -7.47
CA GLU A 444 23.88 -15.93 -6.77
C GLU A 444 25.19 -15.17 -6.48
N GLU A 445 25.47 -14.09 -7.23
CA GLU A 445 26.72 -13.33 -7.14
C GLU A 445 26.61 -12.13 -6.19
N TYR A 446 26.92 -12.35 -4.92
CA TYR A 446 27.21 -11.26 -3.98
C TYR A 446 28.73 -11.09 -3.80
N PRO A 447 29.27 -9.85 -3.81
CA PRO A 447 30.70 -9.64 -3.69
C PRO A 447 31.21 -10.03 -2.29
N ASN A 448 32.31 -10.78 -2.25
CA ASN A 448 33.15 -11.07 -1.08
C ASN A 448 32.62 -12.06 -0.04
N GLY A 449 32.50 -13.34 -0.40
CA GLY A 449 32.75 -14.48 0.50
C GLY A 449 32.13 -14.43 1.91
N SER A 450 31.03 -13.70 2.10
CA SER A 450 30.38 -13.53 3.38
C SER A 450 29.62 -14.81 3.64
N LYS A 451 30.16 -15.64 4.53
CA LYS A 451 29.58 -16.90 5.01
C LYS A 451 28.12 -16.80 5.50
N HIS A 452 27.54 -15.61 5.54
CA HIS A 452 26.18 -15.32 6.03
C HIS A 452 25.13 -15.08 4.92
N ALA A 453 25.52 -14.91 3.65
CA ALA A 453 24.56 -14.67 2.54
C ALA A 453 24.37 -15.88 1.61
N HIS A 454 25.14 -16.95 1.83
CA HIS A 454 25.16 -18.11 0.97
C HIS A 454 24.04 -19.10 1.36
N THR A 455 23.36 -19.68 0.34
CA THR A 455 22.59 -20.96 0.31
C THR A 455 21.05 -21.03 0.40
N TRP A 456 20.28 -19.98 0.70
CA TRP A 456 18.88 -20.18 1.17
C TRP A 456 17.74 -19.71 0.25
N SER A 457 18.00 -19.33 -1.00
CA SER A 457 16.90 -18.95 -1.89
C SER A 457 16.22 -20.22 -2.40
N HIS A 458 15.03 -20.53 -1.89
CA HIS A 458 14.13 -21.55 -2.45
C HIS A 458 13.87 -21.23 -3.93
N ASP A 459 13.62 -22.24 -4.77
CA ASP A 459 13.47 -22.04 -6.22
C ASP A 459 12.39 -21.00 -6.56
N LEU A 460 11.32 -20.95 -5.78
CA LEU A 460 10.29 -19.91 -5.88
C LEU A 460 10.86 -18.49 -5.68
N VAL A 461 11.72 -18.29 -4.68
CA VAL A 461 12.36 -16.97 -4.41
C VAL A 461 13.37 -16.63 -5.51
N ARG A 462 14.04 -17.62 -6.13
CA ARG A 462 14.90 -17.38 -7.31
C ARG A 462 14.09 -16.97 -8.54
N GLU A 463 12.97 -17.64 -8.76
CA GLU A 463 12.12 -17.42 -9.92
C GLU A 463 11.39 -16.08 -9.83
N TYR A 464 10.79 -15.80 -8.67
CA TYR A 464 9.94 -14.63 -8.44
C TYR A 464 10.66 -13.46 -7.78
N GLY A 465 11.84 -13.65 -7.20
CA GLY A 465 12.61 -12.59 -6.53
C GLY A 465 12.18 -12.37 -5.07
N ARG A 466 12.96 -11.56 -4.35
CA ARG A 466 12.68 -11.15 -2.98
C ARG A 466 11.76 -9.94 -2.96
N PHE A 467 10.81 -9.93 -2.04
CA PHE A 467 9.79 -8.90 -1.93
C PHE A 467 9.83 -8.22 -0.57
N GLY A 468 9.78 -6.88 -0.56
CA GLY A 468 9.73 -6.08 0.65
C GLY A 468 8.89 -4.83 0.46
N TYR A 469 7.96 -4.56 1.37
CA TYR A 469 7.26 -3.26 1.46
C TYR A 469 7.35 -2.70 2.89
N LEU A 470 7.26 -1.38 3.05
CA LEU A 470 7.38 -0.77 4.38
C LEU A 470 6.10 -0.96 5.19
N GLU A 471 6.26 -1.00 6.51
CA GLU A 471 5.17 -0.86 7.47
C GLU A 471 4.37 0.41 7.24
N GLY A 472 5.07 1.53 7.05
CA GLY A 472 4.47 2.76 6.58
C GLY A 472 5.47 3.80 6.13
N HIS A 473 5.00 4.96 5.69
CA HIS A 473 5.91 5.99 5.18
C HIS A 473 6.77 6.63 6.29
N GLU A 474 6.30 6.54 7.55
CA GLU A 474 7.01 7.00 8.75
C GLU A 474 7.75 5.87 9.47
N TYR A 475 7.22 4.65 9.35
CA TYR A 475 7.66 3.45 10.05
C TYR A 475 8.41 2.59 9.03
N ARG A 476 9.72 2.82 8.96
CA ARG A 476 10.56 2.38 7.84
C ARG A 476 11.18 1.01 8.15
N MET A 477 10.34 0.03 8.39
CA MET A 477 10.71 -1.38 8.54
C MET A 477 10.04 -2.16 7.42
N TYR A 478 10.79 -3.06 6.78
CA TYR A 478 10.26 -3.88 5.70
C TYR A 478 9.55 -5.13 6.24
N ASN A 479 8.41 -5.46 5.64
CA ASN A 479 7.57 -6.62 5.93
C ASN A 479 7.28 -6.84 7.42
N THR A 480 7.12 -5.78 8.21
CA THR A 480 6.78 -5.90 9.64
C THR A 480 5.67 -6.94 9.85
N TYR A 481 6.03 -8.05 10.49
CA TYR A 481 5.38 -9.33 10.26
C TYR A 481 4.06 -9.45 11.03
N ASP A 482 4.02 -8.86 12.22
CA ASP A 482 2.80 -8.70 13.01
C ASP A 482 1.76 -7.80 12.31
N VAL A 483 2.19 -6.89 11.42
CA VAL A 483 1.34 -6.04 10.59
C VAL A 483 0.97 -6.75 9.28
N HIS A 484 1.93 -7.44 8.67
CA HIS A 484 1.73 -8.25 7.47
C HIS A 484 0.65 -9.31 7.68
N PHE A 485 0.50 -9.87 8.89
CA PHE A 485 -0.63 -10.74 9.29
C PHE A 485 -2.00 -10.23 8.83
N TYR A 486 -2.24 -8.91 8.92
CA TYR A 486 -3.49 -8.28 8.50
C TYR A 486 -3.48 -7.97 7.00
N ALA A 487 -2.35 -7.51 6.47
CA ALA A 487 -2.24 -7.00 5.10
C ALA A 487 -2.10 -8.10 4.03
N SER A 488 -1.57 -9.27 4.40
CA SER A 488 -1.14 -10.32 3.48
C SER A 488 -2.28 -10.96 2.69
N PHE A 489 -3.54 -10.79 3.09
CA PHE A 489 -4.69 -11.20 2.28
C PHE A 489 -4.65 -10.61 0.86
N ALA A 490 -4.23 -9.36 0.71
CA ALA A 490 -4.09 -8.73 -0.60
C ALA A 490 -3.03 -9.44 -1.47
N LEU A 491 -1.88 -9.83 -0.89
CA LEU A 491 -0.83 -10.55 -1.61
C LEU A 491 -1.22 -12.01 -1.87
N ALA A 492 -1.76 -12.71 -0.88
CA ALA A 492 -2.20 -14.09 -1.01
C ALA A 492 -3.23 -14.25 -2.15
N MET A 493 -4.23 -13.35 -2.21
CA MET A 493 -5.27 -13.41 -3.25
C MET A 493 -4.76 -13.00 -4.64
N LEU A 494 -3.94 -11.95 -4.74
CA LEU A 494 -3.66 -11.30 -6.02
C LEU A 494 -2.26 -11.62 -6.59
N TRP A 495 -1.27 -11.84 -5.73
CA TRP A 495 0.09 -12.19 -6.10
C TRP A 495 0.65 -13.29 -5.18
N PRO A 496 0.05 -14.50 -5.16
CA PRO A 496 0.40 -15.54 -4.20
C PRO A 496 1.88 -15.93 -4.20
N LYS A 497 2.58 -15.91 -5.35
CA LYS A 497 4.03 -16.16 -5.41
C LYS A 497 4.87 -15.09 -4.69
N LEU A 498 4.39 -13.86 -4.54
CA LEU A 498 5.05 -12.85 -3.71
C LEU A 498 4.80 -13.11 -2.22
N GLU A 499 3.58 -13.48 -1.83
CA GLU A 499 3.28 -13.90 -0.46
C GLU A 499 4.17 -15.07 -0.05
N LEU A 500 4.22 -16.14 -0.86
CA LEU A 500 5.07 -17.30 -0.59
C LEU A 500 6.56 -16.91 -0.53
N SER A 501 7.02 -15.96 -1.36
CA SER A 501 8.39 -15.45 -1.29
C SER A 501 8.69 -14.80 0.07
N VAL A 502 7.76 -14.01 0.62
CA VAL A 502 7.87 -13.47 1.99
C VAL A 502 7.90 -14.60 3.02
N GLN A 503 7.03 -15.61 2.91
CA GLN A 503 7.03 -16.74 3.84
C GLN A 503 8.33 -17.54 3.81
N TYR A 504 8.93 -17.77 2.63
CA TYR A 504 10.24 -18.42 2.53
C TYR A 504 11.36 -17.59 3.18
N ASP A 505 11.35 -16.28 2.98
CA ASP A 505 12.33 -15.40 3.64
C ASP A 505 12.20 -15.48 5.17
N TYR A 506 10.99 -15.42 5.71
CA TYR A 506 10.75 -15.55 7.15
C TYR A 506 11.04 -16.96 7.69
N GLY A 507 10.66 -18.00 6.96
CA GLY A 507 10.93 -19.40 7.34
C GLY A 507 12.44 -19.69 7.43
N ASN A 508 13.25 -19.08 6.56
CA ASN A 508 14.71 -19.16 6.65
C ASN A 508 15.27 -18.43 7.87
N LEU A 509 14.61 -17.36 8.32
CA LEU A 509 15.04 -16.55 9.46
C LEU A 509 14.72 -17.19 10.82
N VAL A 510 13.93 -18.26 10.86
CA VAL A 510 13.63 -19.00 12.10
C VAL A 510 14.90 -19.55 12.75
N GLU A 511 15.82 -20.10 11.96
CA GLU A 511 17.09 -20.66 12.43
C GLU A 511 18.24 -19.65 12.38
N HIS A 512 17.97 -18.42 11.93
CA HIS A 512 18.97 -17.37 11.87
C HIS A 512 19.17 -16.72 13.24
N GLU A 513 20.43 -16.49 13.57
CA GLU A 513 20.88 -15.76 14.76
C GLU A 513 21.67 -14.51 14.33
N ASP A 514 21.36 -13.37 14.96
CA ASP A 514 22.17 -12.14 14.88
C ASP A 514 22.62 -11.74 16.28
N GLN A 515 23.93 -11.88 16.52
CA GLN A 515 24.58 -11.62 17.81
C GLN A 515 24.90 -10.13 18.05
N GLU A 516 24.48 -9.22 17.17
CA GLU A 516 24.52 -7.78 17.46
C GLU A 516 23.59 -7.48 18.64
N TYR A 517 24.04 -6.68 19.60
CA TYR A 517 23.22 -6.30 20.75
C TYR A 517 22.77 -4.84 20.64
N PHE A 518 21.59 -4.56 21.17
CA PHE A 518 21.06 -3.21 21.31
C PHE A 518 20.46 -2.98 22.70
N SER A 519 20.27 -1.71 23.04
CA SER A 519 19.49 -1.31 24.20
C SER A 519 18.12 -0.85 23.71
N ASP A 520 17.05 -1.50 24.18
CA ASP A 520 15.71 -1.15 23.78
C ASP A 520 15.35 0.28 24.23
N LEU A 521 14.49 0.96 23.47
CA LEU A 521 14.17 2.35 23.79
C LEU A 521 13.18 2.47 24.96
N SER A 522 12.32 1.48 25.18
CA SER A 522 11.25 1.52 26.19
C SER A 522 11.80 1.42 27.64
N GLU A 523 12.49 0.36 27.96
CA GLU A 523 12.98 -0.02 29.28
C GLU A 523 14.50 0.14 29.39
N GLY A 524 15.22 0.08 28.26
CA GLY A 524 16.69 0.17 28.24
C GLY A 524 17.39 -1.14 28.55
N ASN A 525 16.70 -2.28 28.47
CA ASN A 525 17.29 -3.59 28.61
C ASN A 525 18.23 -3.87 27.44
N TYR A 526 19.25 -4.69 27.70
CA TYR A 526 20.19 -5.11 26.68
C TYR A 526 19.70 -6.41 26.07
N ALA A 527 19.44 -6.41 24.77
CA ALA A 527 18.88 -7.53 24.04
C ALA A 527 19.74 -7.86 22.82
N GLN A 528 19.80 -9.15 22.50
CA GLN A 528 20.35 -9.61 21.23
C GLN A 528 19.37 -9.27 20.10
N ARG A 529 19.88 -8.86 18.94
CA ARG A 529 19.05 -8.44 17.81
C ARG A 529 18.14 -9.58 17.33
N LYS A 530 18.66 -10.80 17.22
CA LYS A 530 17.86 -11.97 16.81
C LYS A 530 18.34 -13.28 17.45
N TYR A 531 17.44 -13.99 18.13
CA TYR A 531 17.63 -15.37 18.60
C TYR A 531 17.11 -16.39 17.59
N THR A 532 17.67 -17.60 17.59
CA THR A 532 17.03 -18.75 16.91
C THR A 532 15.70 -19.10 17.57
N GLY A 533 14.73 -19.61 16.81
CA GLY A 533 13.43 -20.02 17.36
C GLY A 533 12.38 -18.91 17.43
N SER A 534 12.77 -17.66 17.15
CA SER A 534 11.85 -16.53 17.03
C SER A 534 11.66 -16.12 15.58
N ILE A 535 10.46 -15.64 15.28
CA ILE A 535 10.20 -14.88 14.06
C ILE A 535 10.67 -13.44 14.27
N PRO A 536 11.49 -12.87 13.36
CA PRO A 536 11.85 -11.47 13.48
C PRO A 536 10.61 -10.59 13.30
N HIS A 537 10.57 -9.45 13.95
CA HIS A 537 9.54 -8.43 13.77
C HIS A 537 9.53 -7.91 12.34
N ASP A 538 10.70 -7.63 11.75
CA ASP A 538 10.83 -7.07 10.41
C ASP A 538 12.09 -7.57 9.70
N ILE A 539 12.12 -7.50 8.37
CA ILE A 539 13.29 -7.87 7.58
C ILE A 539 14.31 -6.74 7.41
N GLY A 540 14.17 -5.62 8.14
CA GLY A 540 15.16 -4.55 8.22
C GLY A 540 14.70 -3.16 7.76
N ASP A 541 15.59 -2.16 7.89
CA ASP A 541 15.41 -0.74 7.55
C ASP A 541 16.16 -0.36 6.26
N PRO A 542 15.59 0.47 5.36
CA PRO A 542 16.32 1.03 4.21
C PRO A 542 17.59 1.82 4.58
N GLU A 543 17.77 2.27 5.83
CA GLU A 543 19.01 2.88 6.32
C GLU A 543 20.04 1.85 6.85
N GLU A 544 19.73 0.56 6.73
CA GLU A 544 20.62 -0.60 6.99
C GLU A 544 20.80 -1.43 5.71
N GLU A 545 20.62 -2.75 5.82
CA GLU A 545 20.72 -3.74 4.75
C GLU A 545 19.60 -4.78 4.95
N PRO A 546 18.39 -4.55 4.38
CA PRO A 546 17.27 -5.47 4.48
C PRO A 546 17.62 -6.91 4.05
N TRP A 547 16.89 -7.89 4.58
CA TRP A 547 17.14 -9.35 4.53
C TRP A 547 18.41 -9.82 5.24
N VAL A 548 19.37 -8.92 5.51
CA VAL A 548 20.63 -9.25 6.18
C VAL A 548 20.61 -8.79 7.63
N LYS A 549 20.21 -7.53 7.87
CA LYS A 549 20.05 -6.95 9.20
C LYS A 549 18.57 -6.84 9.54
N VAL A 550 18.01 -7.94 10.03
CA VAL A 550 16.61 -8.05 10.46
C VAL A 550 16.40 -7.43 11.85
N ASN A 551 15.15 -7.29 12.31
CA ASN A 551 14.80 -6.64 13.58
C ASN A 551 15.37 -5.22 13.70
N SER A 552 15.05 -4.35 12.75
CA SER A 552 15.40 -2.93 12.83
C SER A 552 14.51 -2.14 13.80
N TYR A 553 13.40 -2.72 14.26
CA TYR A 553 12.60 -2.18 15.35
C TYR A 553 13.35 -2.25 16.69
N LEU A 554 13.53 -1.10 17.34
CA LEU A 554 14.33 -0.97 18.57
C LEU A 554 13.52 -0.51 19.79
N LEU A 555 12.19 -0.36 19.69
CA LEU A 555 11.42 0.15 20.82
C LEU A 555 11.33 -0.88 21.96
N HIS A 556 11.10 -2.14 21.60
CA HIS A 556 11.08 -3.29 22.50
C HIS A 556 11.98 -4.42 21.97
N ASP A 557 12.34 -5.37 22.83
CA ASP A 557 12.87 -6.67 22.38
C ASP A 557 11.73 -7.51 21.81
N THR A 558 11.79 -7.78 20.52
CA THR A 558 10.74 -8.49 19.78
C THR A 558 10.93 -9.99 19.73
N ASN A 559 12.08 -10.51 20.18
CA ASN A 559 12.34 -11.95 20.08
C ASN A 559 11.37 -12.80 20.91
N TYR A 560 10.82 -12.22 21.98
CA TYR A 560 9.91 -12.88 22.89
C TYR A 560 8.47 -12.38 22.71
N TRP A 561 8.14 -11.72 21.60
CA TRP A 561 6.76 -11.29 21.39
C TRP A 561 5.82 -12.49 21.25
N ARG A 562 4.67 -12.39 21.91
CA ARG A 562 3.70 -13.49 22.06
C ARG A 562 2.86 -13.75 20.82
N ASP A 563 2.83 -12.81 19.87
CA ASP A 563 2.01 -12.91 18.66
C ASP A 563 2.78 -13.34 17.40
N LEU A 564 4.06 -13.00 17.26
CA LEU A 564 4.85 -13.24 16.03
C LEU A 564 4.91 -14.72 15.62
N ASN A 565 5.28 -15.62 16.54
CA ASN A 565 5.41 -17.05 16.25
C ASN A 565 4.05 -17.68 15.88
N SER A 566 2.99 -17.36 16.63
CA SER A 566 1.63 -17.82 16.34
C SER A 566 1.14 -17.30 14.98
N LYS A 567 1.38 -16.02 14.67
CA LYS A 567 1.02 -15.42 13.38
C LYS A 567 1.73 -16.07 12.20
N PHE A 568 2.99 -16.47 12.36
CA PHE A 568 3.73 -17.21 11.32
C PHE A 568 3.05 -18.54 10.98
N VAL A 569 2.73 -19.35 12.00
CA VAL A 569 2.03 -20.63 11.80
C VAL A 569 0.67 -20.43 11.16
N LEU A 570 -0.08 -19.43 11.61
CA LEU A 570 -1.39 -19.09 11.05
C LEU A 570 -1.30 -18.69 9.57
N MET A 571 -0.36 -17.82 9.19
CA MET A 571 -0.15 -17.41 7.80
C MET A 571 0.30 -18.57 6.92
N VAL A 572 1.27 -19.38 7.37
CA VAL A 572 1.72 -20.58 6.63
C VAL A 572 0.54 -21.49 6.34
N PHE A 573 -0.32 -21.75 7.32
CA PHE A 573 -1.49 -22.61 7.09
C PHE A 573 -2.50 -21.98 6.14
N ARG A 574 -2.81 -20.69 6.30
CA ARG A 574 -3.70 -19.96 5.39
C ARG A 574 -3.20 -20.03 3.95
N ASP A 575 -1.92 -19.80 3.73
CA ASP A 575 -1.31 -19.79 2.41
C ASP A 575 -1.29 -21.18 1.77
N TYR A 576 -1.03 -22.22 2.58
CA TYR A 576 -1.24 -23.60 2.15
C TYR A 576 -2.71 -23.86 1.79
N GLN A 577 -3.67 -23.47 2.63
CA GLN A 577 -5.09 -23.69 2.36
C GLN A 577 -5.56 -22.97 1.09
N PHE A 578 -4.97 -21.83 0.77
CA PHE A 578 -5.29 -21.10 -0.46
C PHE A 578 -4.66 -21.71 -1.71
N THR A 579 -3.37 -22.05 -1.63
CA THR A 579 -2.59 -22.53 -2.79
C THR A 579 -2.67 -24.04 -3.00
N GLN A 580 -3.05 -24.78 -1.95
CA GLN A 580 -2.99 -26.24 -1.86
C GLN A 580 -1.58 -26.82 -2.12
N ASP A 581 -0.54 -26.02 -1.95
CA ASP A 581 0.85 -26.39 -2.18
C ASP A 581 1.40 -27.23 -1.01
N LYS A 582 1.31 -28.55 -1.15
CA LYS A 582 1.81 -29.50 -0.13
C LYS A 582 3.33 -29.44 0.04
N ASP A 583 4.10 -29.03 -0.96
CA ASP A 583 5.55 -28.98 -0.87
C ASP A 583 6.00 -27.73 -0.11
N PHE A 584 5.32 -26.60 -0.29
CA PHE A 584 5.42 -25.46 0.60
C PHE A 584 5.15 -25.86 2.06
N LEU A 585 4.06 -26.58 2.31
CA LEU A 585 3.70 -26.99 3.67
C LEU A 585 4.76 -27.90 4.30
N LYS A 586 5.26 -28.90 3.55
CA LYS A 586 6.36 -29.78 4.01
C LYS A 586 7.62 -28.99 4.34
N HIS A 587 7.93 -27.96 3.56
CA HIS A 587 9.12 -27.13 3.78
C HIS A 587 8.96 -26.24 5.04
N MET A 588 7.77 -25.70 5.26
CA MET A 588 7.48 -24.83 6.41
C MET A 588 7.26 -25.58 7.71
N TRP A 589 6.76 -26.81 7.66
CA TRP A 589 6.50 -27.64 8.83
C TRP A 589 7.63 -27.67 9.88
N PRO A 590 8.90 -27.98 9.54
CA PRO A 590 9.98 -27.95 10.53
C PRO A 590 10.21 -26.56 11.13
N LYS A 591 9.99 -25.49 10.36
CA LYS A 591 10.10 -24.10 10.83
C LYS A 591 8.97 -23.76 11.82
N CYS A 592 7.74 -24.15 11.48
CA CYS A 592 6.57 -24.01 12.35
C CYS A 592 6.79 -24.74 13.68
N LYS A 593 7.32 -25.97 13.67
CA LYS A 593 7.65 -26.69 14.91
C LYS A 593 8.64 -25.93 15.78
N ILE A 594 9.74 -25.43 15.21
CA ILE A 594 10.77 -24.69 15.95
C ILE A 594 10.17 -23.48 16.68
N VAL A 595 9.36 -22.68 15.99
CA VAL A 595 8.75 -21.47 16.59
C VAL A 595 7.68 -21.81 17.61
N MET A 596 6.96 -22.92 17.44
CA MET A 596 5.98 -23.41 18.40
C MET A 596 6.64 -23.95 19.67
N GLU A 597 7.77 -24.66 19.56
CA GLU A 597 8.54 -25.08 20.74
C GLU A 597 9.04 -23.89 21.54
N SER A 598 9.54 -22.84 20.89
CA SER A 598 9.93 -21.61 21.58
C SER A 598 8.73 -20.90 22.23
N ALA A 599 7.57 -20.86 21.55
CA ALA A 599 6.37 -20.23 22.09
C ALA A 599 5.78 -20.98 23.30
N LYS A 600 5.93 -22.31 23.37
CA LYS A 600 5.50 -23.12 24.52
C LYS A 600 6.17 -22.70 25.83
N GLU A 601 7.38 -22.18 25.78
CA GLU A 601 8.10 -21.69 26.97
C GLU A 601 7.41 -20.49 27.64
N HIS A 602 6.41 -19.89 26.98
CA HIS A 602 5.63 -18.77 27.50
C HIS A 602 4.36 -19.19 28.23
N ASP A 603 3.97 -20.47 28.21
CA ASP A 603 2.96 -21.02 29.13
C ASP A 603 3.64 -21.23 30.49
N THR A 604 3.44 -20.27 31.41
CA THR A 604 4.19 -20.24 32.68
C THR A 604 3.47 -20.93 33.84
N ASP A 605 2.18 -21.23 33.67
CA ASP A 605 1.38 -21.96 34.65
C ASP A 605 0.93 -23.36 34.18
N ASP A 606 1.43 -23.82 33.03
CA ASP A 606 1.12 -25.10 32.40
C ASP A 606 -0.40 -25.29 32.34
N ASP A 607 -1.10 -24.36 31.71
CA ASP A 607 -2.55 -24.41 31.52
C ASP A 607 -2.97 -24.57 30.05
N GLY A 608 -2.00 -24.64 29.13
CA GLY A 608 -2.20 -24.75 27.70
C GLY A 608 -2.34 -23.40 26.98
N VAL A 609 -2.20 -22.26 27.67
CA VAL A 609 -2.30 -20.90 27.12
C VAL A 609 -1.03 -20.11 27.47
N ILE A 610 -0.45 -19.44 26.48
CA ILE A 610 0.73 -18.58 26.72
C ILE A 610 0.38 -17.32 27.52
N ASP A 611 1.31 -16.89 28.37
CA ASP A 611 1.19 -15.70 29.21
C ASP A 611 1.96 -14.50 28.66
N ASN A 612 1.27 -13.36 28.55
CA ASN A 612 1.91 -12.06 28.37
C ASN A 612 2.61 -11.62 29.66
N CYS A 613 3.79 -10.98 29.54
CA CYS A 613 4.70 -10.78 30.67
C CYS A 613 4.48 -9.48 31.47
N GLY A 614 3.37 -8.78 31.28
CA GLY A 614 3.13 -7.48 31.92
C GLY A 614 3.92 -6.33 31.30
N LYS A 615 4.33 -6.50 30.03
CA LYS A 615 4.97 -5.50 29.18
C LYS A 615 4.26 -5.44 27.83
N ALA A 616 4.69 -4.55 26.96
CA ALA A 616 4.23 -4.56 25.57
C ALA A 616 5.07 -5.58 24.77
N ASP A 617 4.52 -6.78 24.62
CA ASP A 617 5.17 -7.94 23.99
C ASP A 617 4.35 -8.47 22.79
N GLN A 618 3.70 -7.58 22.05
CA GLN A 618 2.88 -7.87 20.87
C GLN A 618 2.62 -6.58 20.04
N THR A 619 1.94 -6.68 18.89
CA THR A 619 1.70 -5.58 17.92
C THR A 619 1.17 -4.26 18.51
N TYR A 620 0.33 -4.30 19.54
CA TYR A 620 -0.08 -3.16 20.37
C TYR A 620 1.05 -2.79 21.33
N ASP A 621 2.14 -2.31 20.76
CA ASP A 621 3.45 -2.08 21.36
C ASP A 621 3.50 -1.04 22.51
N VAL A 622 2.39 -0.39 22.85
CA VAL A 622 2.27 0.44 24.05
C VAL A 622 1.02 0.15 24.87
N TRP A 623 0.31 -0.93 24.58
CA TRP A 623 -0.81 -1.43 25.38
C TRP A 623 -0.39 -2.71 26.11
N VAL A 624 -0.13 -2.55 27.41
CA VAL A 624 0.40 -3.63 28.27
C VAL A 624 -0.66 -4.71 28.47
N VAL A 625 -0.21 -5.96 28.48
CA VAL A 625 -1.02 -7.17 28.70
C VAL A 625 -0.34 -8.02 29.76
N THR A 626 -1.09 -8.64 30.68
CA THR A 626 -0.52 -9.54 31.71
C THR A 626 -1.30 -10.85 31.82
N GLY A 627 -0.59 -11.99 31.82
CA GLY A 627 -1.19 -13.32 31.88
C GLY A 627 -1.81 -13.73 30.54
N ALA A 628 -2.77 -14.65 30.58
CA ALA A 628 -3.52 -15.03 29.39
C ALA A 628 -4.30 -13.82 28.86
N SER A 629 -4.31 -13.63 27.54
CA SER A 629 -5.03 -12.53 26.90
C SER A 629 -5.92 -13.01 25.77
N ALA A 630 -7.01 -12.28 25.52
CA ALA A 630 -7.94 -12.65 24.45
C ALA A 630 -7.23 -12.70 23.09
N TYR A 631 -6.34 -11.72 22.85
CA TYR A 631 -5.59 -11.61 21.60
C TYR A 631 -4.46 -12.66 21.48
N CYS A 632 -3.42 -12.63 22.34
CA CYS A 632 -2.27 -13.54 22.17
C CYS A 632 -2.64 -15.00 22.48
N GLY A 633 -3.43 -15.23 23.54
CA GLY A 633 -3.95 -16.55 23.88
C GLY A 633 -4.85 -17.11 22.77
N GLY A 634 -5.69 -16.25 22.15
CA GLY A 634 -6.53 -16.65 21.03
C GLY A 634 -5.70 -17.02 19.78
N LEU A 635 -4.70 -16.22 19.43
CA LEU A 635 -3.78 -16.53 18.32
C LEU A 635 -3.01 -17.83 18.57
N TRP A 636 -2.59 -18.07 19.81
CA TRP A 636 -1.91 -19.29 20.23
C TRP A 636 -2.78 -20.54 20.04
N LEU A 637 -4.01 -20.54 20.54
CA LEU A 637 -4.93 -21.68 20.37
C LEU A 637 -5.27 -21.92 18.90
N ALA A 638 -5.41 -20.86 18.11
CA ALA A 638 -5.60 -20.97 16.66
C ALA A 638 -4.36 -21.58 15.97
N ALA A 639 -3.15 -21.18 16.36
CA ALA A 639 -1.92 -21.74 15.83
C ALA A 639 -1.76 -23.23 16.18
N LEU A 640 -2.08 -23.63 17.42
CA LEU A 640 -2.12 -25.05 17.83
C LEU A 640 -3.08 -25.87 16.97
N LYS A 641 -4.27 -25.34 16.68
CA LYS A 641 -5.22 -26.00 15.78
C LYS A 641 -4.64 -26.13 14.36
N CYS A 642 -4.02 -25.10 13.81
CA CYS A 642 -3.32 -25.21 12.53
C CYS A 642 -2.21 -26.28 12.59
N MET A 643 -1.42 -26.35 13.66
CA MET A 643 -0.39 -27.39 13.82
C MET A 643 -0.98 -28.80 13.86
N CYS A 644 -2.14 -29.00 14.48
CA CYS A 644 -2.85 -30.27 14.45
C CYS A 644 -3.20 -30.66 12.99
N GLU A 645 -3.78 -29.74 12.23
CA GLU A 645 -4.13 -29.98 10.82
C GLU A 645 -2.89 -30.25 9.96
N MET A 646 -1.81 -29.47 10.13
CA MET A 646 -0.56 -29.71 9.44
C MET A 646 0.01 -31.10 9.75
N ALA A 647 -0.02 -31.50 11.03
CA ALA A 647 0.46 -32.80 11.48
C ALA A 647 -0.36 -33.94 10.87
N GLU A 648 -1.68 -33.79 10.78
CA GLU A 648 -2.56 -34.77 10.14
C GLU A 648 -2.28 -34.87 8.62
N ILE A 649 -2.19 -33.72 7.93
CA ILE A 649 -1.91 -33.66 6.49
C ILE A 649 -0.55 -34.28 6.12
N LEU A 650 0.44 -34.12 7.00
CA LEU A 650 1.82 -34.57 6.80
C LEU A 650 2.15 -35.91 7.50
N ASP A 651 1.15 -36.57 8.09
CA ASP A 651 1.27 -37.88 8.76
C ASP A 651 2.27 -37.90 9.94
N HIS A 652 2.19 -36.87 10.81
CA HIS A 652 2.99 -36.71 12.02
C HIS A 652 2.16 -36.91 13.30
N GLN A 653 1.75 -38.16 13.55
CA GLN A 653 0.80 -38.52 14.62
C GLN A 653 1.25 -38.16 16.05
N ASP A 654 2.55 -38.23 16.36
CA ASP A 654 3.08 -37.86 17.68
C ASP A 654 2.89 -36.36 17.95
N ALA A 655 3.24 -35.52 16.96
CA ALA A 655 3.06 -34.07 17.04
C ALA A 655 1.57 -33.69 17.08
N LEU A 656 0.72 -34.39 16.32
CA LEU A 656 -0.73 -34.22 16.41
C LEU A 656 -1.24 -34.47 17.84
N THR A 657 -0.81 -35.57 18.46
CA THR A 657 -1.22 -35.93 19.82
C THR A 657 -0.77 -34.89 20.84
N GLU A 658 0.46 -34.40 20.72
CA GLU A 658 1.02 -33.36 21.58
C GLU A 658 0.24 -32.04 21.46
N TYR A 659 0.15 -31.48 20.25
CA TYR A 659 -0.51 -30.19 20.04
C TYR A 659 -2.00 -30.25 20.37
N LYS A 660 -2.67 -31.38 20.09
CA LYS A 660 -4.06 -31.58 20.49
C LYS A 660 -4.24 -31.60 22.01
N THR A 661 -3.32 -32.24 22.73
CA THR A 661 -3.37 -32.27 24.21
C THR A 661 -3.24 -30.87 24.79
N ILE A 662 -2.30 -30.07 24.27
CA ILE A 662 -2.12 -28.67 24.69
C ILE A 662 -3.37 -27.85 24.33
N LEU A 663 -3.89 -28.01 23.11
CA LEU A 663 -5.08 -27.31 22.64
C LEU A 663 -6.31 -27.61 23.51
N ASP A 664 -6.58 -28.88 23.80
CA ASP A 664 -7.74 -29.29 24.59
C ASP A 664 -7.69 -28.70 26.02
N LYS A 665 -6.48 -28.66 26.62
CA LYS A 665 -6.23 -28.01 27.92
C LYS A 665 -6.43 -26.50 27.83
N GLY A 666 -5.84 -25.87 26.82
CA GLY A 666 -5.86 -24.43 26.61
C GLY A 666 -7.26 -23.89 26.30
N LYS A 667 -8.09 -24.61 25.54
CA LYS A 667 -9.50 -24.26 25.30
C LYS A 667 -10.26 -24.06 26.62
N ILE A 668 -10.11 -25.02 27.54
CA ILE A 668 -10.77 -24.98 28.85
C ILE A 668 -10.26 -23.78 29.67
N SER A 669 -8.94 -23.56 29.68
CA SER A 669 -8.37 -22.47 30.48
C SER A 669 -8.69 -21.09 29.92
N TYR A 670 -8.64 -20.90 28.60
CA TYR A 670 -8.97 -19.64 27.92
C TYR A 670 -10.41 -19.22 28.22
N GLU A 671 -11.38 -20.13 28.06
CA GLU A 671 -12.78 -19.86 28.41
C GLU A 671 -12.92 -19.49 29.89
N ARG A 672 -12.32 -20.29 30.78
CA ARG A 672 -12.40 -20.05 32.24
C ARG A 672 -11.79 -18.72 32.66
N LYS A 673 -10.64 -18.33 32.09
CA LYS A 673 -9.89 -17.13 32.46
C LYS A 673 -10.50 -15.85 31.87
N LEU A 674 -11.06 -15.91 30.67
CA LEU A 674 -11.37 -14.70 29.89
C LEU A 674 -12.85 -14.51 29.57
N TRP A 675 -13.65 -15.57 29.43
CA TRP A 675 -15.07 -15.42 29.11
C TRP A 675 -15.85 -14.89 30.31
N ASN A 676 -16.44 -13.71 30.19
CA ASN A 676 -17.20 -13.06 31.27
C ASN A 676 -18.73 -13.23 31.17
N GLY A 677 -19.19 -14.07 30.24
CA GLY A 677 -20.62 -14.27 29.94
C GLY A 677 -21.16 -13.41 28.80
N ARG A 678 -20.39 -12.44 28.28
CA ARG A 678 -20.80 -11.60 27.14
C ARG A 678 -19.69 -11.42 26.10
N TYR A 679 -18.46 -11.23 26.54
CA TYR A 679 -17.28 -11.03 25.71
C TYR A 679 -16.04 -11.62 26.41
N TYR A 680 -14.90 -11.65 25.74
CA TYR A 680 -13.63 -12.06 26.34
C TYR A 680 -12.93 -10.83 26.95
N ASN A 681 -12.60 -10.92 28.23
CA ASN A 681 -11.77 -9.92 28.90
C ASN A 681 -10.44 -9.72 28.15
N TYR A 682 -9.94 -8.49 28.16
CA TYR A 682 -8.69 -8.12 27.51
C TYR A 682 -7.51 -9.00 27.97
N ASP A 683 -7.39 -9.18 29.29
CA ASP A 683 -6.42 -10.10 29.89
C ASP A 683 -6.95 -10.72 31.20
N SER A 684 -6.23 -11.71 31.72
CA SER A 684 -6.59 -12.45 32.93
C SER A 684 -6.04 -11.82 34.21
N SER A 685 -5.62 -10.55 34.17
CA SER A 685 -5.03 -9.88 35.32
C SER A 685 -6.08 -9.20 36.21
N ASP A 686 -5.68 -8.84 37.43
CA ASP A 686 -6.51 -8.03 38.33
C ASP A 686 -6.38 -6.51 38.07
N LYS A 687 -5.81 -6.12 36.91
CA LYS A 687 -5.63 -4.70 36.59
C LYS A 687 -6.97 -4.07 36.26
N VAL A 688 -7.07 -2.76 36.49
CA VAL A 688 -8.31 -1.99 36.23
C VAL A 688 -8.77 -2.05 34.78
N TYR A 689 -7.89 -2.41 33.83
CA TYR A 689 -8.20 -2.50 32.40
C TYR A 689 -8.46 -3.93 31.91
N SER A 690 -8.38 -4.96 32.75
CA SER A 690 -8.48 -6.36 32.32
C SER A 690 -9.83 -6.72 31.70
N ASP A 691 -10.91 -6.06 32.13
CA ASP A 691 -12.26 -6.19 31.58
C ASP A 691 -12.54 -5.27 30.37
N SER A 692 -11.51 -4.62 29.79
CA SER A 692 -11.68 -3.79 28.59
C SER A 692 -12.16 -4.64 27.41
N ILE A 693 -13.09 -4.10 26.63
CA ILE A 693 -13.59 -4.68 25.39
C ILE A 693 -12.61 -4.29 24.28
N MET A 694 -11.78 -5.25 23.90
CA MET A 694 -10.82 -5.07 22.80
C MET A 694 -11.49 -5.36 21.46
N ALA A 695 -11.28 -4.50 20.47
CA ALA A 695 -11.84 -4.68 19.12
C ALA A 695 -11.34 -5.97 18.44
N ASP A 696 -10.13 -6.41 18.79
CA ASP A 696 -9.41 -7.52 18.16
C ASP A 696 -9.43 -8.81 19.02
N GLN A 697 -10.30 -8.87 20.03
CA GLN A 697 -10.30 -9.95 21.02
C GLN A 697 -10.52 -11.35 20.42
N THR A 698 -11.06 -11.45 19.21
CA THR A 698 -11.33 -12.71 18.50
C THR A 698 -10.44 -12.90 17.26
N ALA A 699 -9.24 -12.30 17.22
CA ALA A 699 -8.32 -12.41 16.08
C ALA A 699 -7.94 -13.86 15.72
N GLY A 700 -7.78 -14.73 16.73
CA GLY A 700 -7.53 -16.15 16.52
C GLY A 700 -8.69 -16.85 15.79
N HIS A 701 -9.93 -16.59 16.21
CA HIS A 701 -11.13 -17.14 15.56
C HIS A 701 -11.27 -16.65 14.11
N TRP A 702 -11.09 -15.35 13.88
CA TRP A 702 -11.10 -14.76 12.54
C TRP A 702 -10.15 -15.50 11.59
N TYR A 703 -8.93 -15.79 12.07
CA TYR A 703 -7.94 -16.47 11.25
C TYR A 703 -8.25 -17.94 11.03
N LEU A 704 -8.81 -18.67 12.01
CA LEU A 704 -9.33 -20.02 11.80
C LEU A 704 -10.44 -20.03 10.73
N GLY A 705 -11.31 -19.01 10.74
CA GLY A 705 -12.31 -18.80 9.70
C GLY A 705 -11.68 -18.60 8.33
N ALA A 706 -10.62 -17.78 8.24
CA ALA A 706 -9.86 -17.58 7.00
C ALA A 706 -9.19 -18.88 6.49
N CYS A 707 -8.78 -19.75 7.40
CA CYS A 707 -8.21 -21.07 7.14
C CYS A 707 -9.26 -22.19 6.91
N LYS A 708 -10.56 -21.87 6.93
CA LYS A 708 -11.68 -22.84 6.82
C LYS A 708 -11.68 -23.92 7.91
N LEU A 709 -11.27 -23.56 9.12
CA LEU A 709 -11.20 -24.47 10.28
C LEU A 709 -12.31 -24.25 11.32
N VAL A 710 -13.31 -23.41 11.00
CA VAL A 710 -14.48 -23.17 11.86
C VAL A 710 -15.67 -23.93 11.31
N ASN A 711 -16.21 -24.86 12.09
CA ASN A 711 -17.41 -25.62 11.75
C ASN A 711 -18.67 -24.83 12.15
N ARG A 712 -19.56 -24.57 11.20
CA ARG A 712 -20.80 -23.77 11.39
C ARG A 712 -22.09 -24.55 11.13
N ASP A 713 -22.00 -25.83 10.74
CA ASP A 713 -23.12 -26.61 10.19
C ASP A 713 -23.72 -27.64 11.17
N HIS A 714 -23.33 -27.63 12.45
CA HIS A 714 -23.69 -28.69 13.40
C HIS A 714 -24.30 -28.18 14.71
N HIS A 715 -25.24 -28.97 15.26
CA HIS A 715 -25.87 -28.72 16.57
C HIS A 715 -24.87 -28.71 17.76
N ASP A 716 -23.68 -29.31 17.60
CA ASP A 716 -22.59 -29.33 18.60
C ASP A 716 -21.38 -28.43 18.24
N GLN A 717 -21.59 -27.42 17.39
CA GLN A 717 -20.52 -26.52 16.91
C GLN A 717 -19.69 -25.88 18.03
N ASP A 718 -20.28 -25.62 19.20
CA ASP A 718 -19.59 -24.97 20.31
C ASP A 718 -18.57 -25.90 20.99
N VAL A 719 -18.72 -27.22 20.87
CA VAL A 719 -17.80 -28.20 21.45
C VAL A 719 -16.65 -28.52 20.49
N GLN A 720 -16.96 -28.59 19.19
CA GLN A 720 -16.01 -29.00 18.16
C GLN A 720 -15.02 -27.89 17.78
N ASN A 721 -15.43 -26.62 17.83
CA ASN A 721 -14.56 -25.50 17.51
C ASN A 721 -13.54 -25.20 18.62
N VAL A 722 -12.48 -24.48 18.27
CA VAL A 722 -11.50 -23.97 19.25
C VAL A 722 -12.18 -22.98 20.21
N PHE A 723 -12.97 -22.06 19.65
CA PHE A 723 -13.77 -21.09 20.38
C PHE A 723 -15.26 -21.42 20.16
N PRO A 724 -16.10 -21.40 21.21
CA PRO A 724 -17.55 -21.52 21.03
C PRO A 724 -18.06 -20.40 20.12
N VAL A 725 -18.77 -20.76 19.05
CA VAL A 725 -19.26 -19.82 18.03
C VAL A 725 -20.27 -18.86 18.65
N SER A 726 -21.10 -19.36 19.58
CA SER A 726 -22.04 -18.53 20.35
C SER A 726 -21.33 -17.43 21.15
N ASN A 727 -20.21 -17.75 21.82
CA ASN A 727 -19.40 -16.78 22.57
C ASN A 727 -18.74 -15.76 21.62
N VAL A 728 -18.20 -16.21 20.50
CA VAL A 728 -17.59 -15.33 19.48
C VAL A 728 -18.62 -14.34 18.92
N GLN A 729 -19.81 -14.82 18.52
CA GLN A 729 -20.86 -13.94 18.02
C GLN A 729 -21.34 -12.94 19.07
N SER A 730 -21.42 -13.35 20.34
CA SER A 730 -21.73 -12.44 21.44
C SER A 730 -20.64 -11.37 21.65
N ALA A 731 -19.37 -11.76 21.57
CA ALA A 731 -18.24 -10.84 21.64
C ALA A 731 -18.26 -9.84 20.48
N LEU A 732 -18.48 -10.30 19.24
CA LEU A 732 -18.57 -9.44 18.05
C LEU A 732 -19.73 -8.44 18.14
N ARG A 733 -20.91 -8.89 18.56
CA ARG A 733 -22.05 -7.97 18.83
C ARG A 733 -21.69 -6.92 19.89
N THR A 734 -20.99 -7.33 20.95
CA THR A 734 -20.56 -6.41 22.00
C THR A 734 -19.54 -5.40 21.48
N VAL A 735 -18.55 -5.81 20.68
CA VAL A 735 -17.59 -4.92 20.02
C VAL A 735 -18.31 -3.97 19.07
N TYR A 736 -19.28 -4.44 18.29
CA TYR A 736 -20.06 -3.58 17.41
C TYR A 736 -20.83 -2.50 18.19
N GLU A 737 -21.58 -2.89 19.23
CA GLU A 737 -22.34 -1.97 20.07
C GLU A 737 -21.43 -0.96 20.78
N MET A 738 -20.33 -1.43 21.36
CA MET A 738 -19.51 -0.66 22.27
C MET A 738 -18.40 0.10 21.54
N ASN A 739 -17.65 -0.55 20.67
CA ASN A 739 -16.46 0.01 20.03
C ASN A 739 -16.76 0.71 18.69
N VAL A 740 -17.82 0.30 17.98
CA VAL A 740 -18.19 0.85 16.67
C VAL A 740 -19.31 1.88 16.79
N LEU A 741 -20.49 1.51 17.31
CA LEU A 741 -21.64 2.43 17.35
C LEU A 741 -21.39 3.65 18.25
N SER A 742 -20.64 3.51 19.33
CA SER A 742 -20.21 4.65 20.17
C SER A 742 -19.29 5.63 19.45
N MET A 743 -18.72 5.25 18.31
CA MET A 743 -17.85 6.07 17.46
C MET A 743 -18.62 6.71 16.33
N LYS A 744 -19.33 7.80 16.66
CA LYS A 744 -20.16 8.58 15.72
C LYS A 744 -21.16 7.69 14.98
N ASP A 745 -21.91 6.88 15.73
CA ASP A 745 -22.96 6.00 15.22
C ASP A 745 -22.43 5.02 14.16
N GLY A 746 -21.21 4.51 14.36
CA GLY A 746 -20.52 3.59 13.45
C GLY A 746 -19.86 4.24 12.23
N THR A 747 -19.95 5.56 12.04
CA THR A 747 -19.41 6.26 10.86
C THR A 747 -17.95 6.69 11.00
N PHE A 748 -17.20 6.06 11.91
CA PHE A 748 -15.83 6.44 12.28
C PHE A 748 -14.86 5.26 12.52
N GLY A 749 -15.31 4.01 12.43
CA GLY A 749 -14.49 2.80 12.66
C GLY A 749 -14.54 2.30 14.11
N ALA A 750 -13.80 1.23 14.41
CA ALA A 750 -13.78 0.60 15.73
C ALA A 750 -12.65 1.16 16.60
N VAL A 751 -12.97 1.69 17.78
CA VAL A 751 -11.92 2.03 18.75
C VAL A 751 -11.33 0.76 19.35
N ASN A 752 -10.02 0.72 19.54
CA ASN A 752 -9.32 -0.47 20.00
C ASN A 752 -9.80 -0.93 21.38
N GLY A 753 -9.95 -0.01 22.35
CA GLY A 753 -10.36 -0.32 23.71
C GLY A 753 -11.58 0.47 24.18
N MET A 754 -12.58 -0.24 24.68
CA MET A 754 -13.76 0.35 25.33
C MET A 754 -13.95 -0.27 26.72
N ARG A 755 -14.19 0.55 27.74
CA ARG A 755 -14.55 0.07 29.08
C ARG A 755 -16.00 -0.40 29.08
N PRO A 756 -16.38 -1.40 29.91
CA PRO A 756 -17.77 -1.89 29.96
C PRO A 756 -18.81 -0.81 30.33
N ASN A 757 -18.38 0.31 30.93
CA ASN A 757 -19.22 1.48 31.19
C ASN A 757 -19.42 2.42 29.97
N GLY A 758 -18.96 2.05 28.78
CA GLY A 758 -19.11 2.81 27.53
C GLY A 758 -18.12 3.96 27.34
N LYS A 759 -17.10 4.09 28.19
CA LYS A 759 -16.02 5.07 28.02
C LYS A 759 -14.83 4.43 27.31
N VAL A 760 -14.23 5.18 26.37
CA VAL A 760 -12.99 4.76 25.70
C VAL A 760 -11.92 4.45 26.74
N ASP A 761 -11.25 3.31 26.56
CA ASP A 761 -10.11 2.96 27.39
C ASP A 761 -8.93 3.91 27.10
N SER A 762 -8.61 4.73 28.09
CA SER A 762 -7.48 5.67 28.03
C SER A 762 -6.30 5.25 28.90
N THR A 763 -6.22 3.99 29.31
CA THR A 763 -5.07 3.45 30.04
C THR A 763 -3.83 3.38 29.16
N SER A 764 -4.00 3.12 27.87
CA SER A 764 -2.97 3.23 26.83
C SER A 764 -3.39 4.24 25.75
N LEU A 765 -2.39 4.80 25.07
CA LEU A 765 -2.59 5.59 23.85
C LEU A 765 -3.31 4.77 22.77
N GLN A 766 -2.92 3.51 22.61
CA GLN A 766 -3.47 2.62 21.58
C GLN A 766 -4.89 2.20 21.88
N GLY A 767 -5.30 2.13 23.15
CA GLY A 767 -6.71 1.91 23.53
C GLY A 767 -7.62 3.03 23.01
N GLU A 768 -7.13 4.27 22.88
CA GLU A 768 -7.90 5.41 22.37
C GLU A 768 -7.93 5.51 20.83
N GLU A 769 -7.15 4.68 20.15
CA GLU A 769 -6.99 4.73 18.69
C GLU A 769 -8.03 3.87 17.99
N ILE A 770 -8.31 4.25 16.74
CA ILE A 770 -8.98 3.43 15.75
C ILE A 770 -7.89 3.02 14.78
N TRP A 771 -7.53 1.73 14.81
CA TRP A 771 -6.61 1.17 13.85
C TRP A 771 -7.38 0.78 12.59
N THR A 772 -6.99 1.36 11.46
CA THR A 772 -7.70 1.21 10.19
C THR A 772 -7.72 -0.25 9.75
N GLY A 773 -6.58 -0.92 9.79
CA GLY A 773 -6.47 -2.32 9.41
C GLY A 773 -7.17 -3.28 10.38
N VAL A 774 -7.12 -3.02 11.69
CA VAL A 774 -7.87 -3.83 12.67
C VAL A 774 -9.37 -3.68 12.45
N THR A 775 -9.83 -2.48 12.13
CA THR A 775 -11.25 -2.25 11.83
C THR A 775 -11.71 -3.03 10.59
N TYR A 776 -10.90 -3.10 9.52
CA TYR A 776 -11.22 -3.91 8.35
C TYR A 776 -11.13 -5.42 8.63
N ALA A 777 -10.16 -5.88 9.42
CA ALA A 777 -10.09 -7.28 9.85
C ALA A 777 -11.27 -7.68 10.75
N LEU A 778 -11.69 -6.80 11.67
CA LEU A 778 -12.90 -6.98 12.48
C LEU A 778 -14.15 -7.05 11.59
N ALA A 779 -14.26 -6.18 10.59
CA ALA A 779 -15.34 -6.24 9.62
C ALA A 779 -15.35 -7.56 8.84
N ALA A 780 -14.17 -8.06 8.43
CA ALA A 780 -14.05 -9.37 7.80
C ALA A 780 -14.53 -10.51 8.72
N ASN A 781 -14.19 -10.45 10.01
CA ASN A 781 -14.65 -11.43 10.99
C ASN A 781 -16.18 -11.37 11.22
N MET A 782 -16.74 -10.16 11.31
CA MET A 782 -18.20 -9.97 11.36
C MET A 782 -18.89 -10.59 10.14
N ILE A 783 -18.35 -10.34 8.94
CA ILE A 783 -18.87 -10.93 7.71
C ILE A 783 -18.80 -12.46 7.78
N GLN A 784 -17.65 -13.05 8.15
CA GLN A 784 -17.49 -14.52 8.28
C GLN A 784 -18.53 -15.16 9.20
N GLU A 785 -18.95 -14.45 10.26
CA GLU A 785 -19.95 -14.91 11.22
C GLU A 785 -21.40 -14.50 10.86
N GLY A 786 -21.64 -14.06 9.62
CA GLY A 786 -22.97 -13.73 9.09
C GLY A 786 -23.50 -12.35 9.49
N MET A 787 -22.68 -11.51 10.11
CA MET A 787 -23.01 -10.13 10.51
C MET A 787 -22.66 -9.13 9.40
N LEU A 788 -23.29 -9.29 8.24
CA LEU A 788 -22.94 -8.56 7.01
C LEU A 788 -23.12 -7.03 7.16
N ASP A 789 -24.25 -6.60 7.72
CA ASP A 789 -24.58 -5.19 7.93
C ASP A 789 -23.59 -4.53 8.89
N GLU A 790 -23.31 -5.19 10.02
CA GLU A 790 -22.37 -4.73 11.03
C GLU A 790 -20.94 -4.66 10.47
N GLY A 791 -20.54 -5.66 9.69
CA GLY A 791 -19.23 -5.70 9.04
C GLY A 791 -19.05 -4.52 8.08
N PHE A 792 -20.02 -4.29 7.17
CA PHE A 792 -19.96 -3.15 6.27
C PHE A 792 -20.03 -1.81 6.99
N GLN A 793 -20.89 -1.64 8.00
CA GLN A 793 -20.96 -0.38 8.75
C GLN A 793 -19.65 -0.08 9.50
N THR A 794 -19.02 -1.11 10.08
CA THR A 794 -17.72 -1.02 10.76
C THR A 794 -16.63 -0.53 9.80
N ALA A 795 -16.51 -1.15 8.63
CA ALA A 795 -15.54 -0.78 7.60
C ALA A 795 -15.84 0.59 6.95
N PHE A 796 -17.12 0.92 6.73
CA PHE A 796 -17.54 2.21 6.17
C PHE A 796 -16.99 3.38 6.99
N GLY A 797 -16.94 3.25 8.31
CA GLY A 797 -16.40 4.29 9.18
C GLY A 797 -14.96 4.69 8.86
N VAL A 798 -14.11 3.74 8.45
CA VAL A 798 -12.75 4.01 8.00
C VAL A 798 -12.74 4.72 6.64
N TYR A 799 -13.47 4.18 5.67
CA TYR A 799 -13.59 4.78 4.33
C TYR A 799 -14.11 6.22 4.40
N HIS A 800 -15.25 6.44 5.06
CA HIS A 800 -15.86 7.75 5.22
C HIS A 800 -14.92 8.74 5.91
N THR A 801 -14.20 8.31 6.93
CA THR A 801 -13.22 9.16 7.62
C THR A 801 -12.04 9.51 6.74
N CYS A 802 -11.43 8.53 6.07
CA CYS A 802 -10.22 8.74 5.29
C CYS A 802 -10.52 9.43 3.95
N PHE A 803 -11.49 8.97 3.19
CA PHE A 803 -11.75 9.44 1.83
C PHE A 803 -12.61 10.70 1.79
N HIS A 804 -13.59 10.87 2.69
CA HIS A 804 -14.55 11.98 2.60
C HIS A 804 -14.30 13.09 3.62
N ARG A 805 -13.93 12.75 4.86
CA ARG A 805 -13.83 13.76 5.93
C ARG A 805 -12.46 14.42 6.00
N ALA A 806 -11.40 13.61 6.07
CA ALA A 806 -10.05 14.08 6.37
C ALA A 806 -9.15 14.22 5.14
N GLY A 807 -9.51 13.61 4.00
CA GLY A 807 -8.68 13.63 2.79
C GLY A 807 -7.37 12.85 2.97
N LEU A 808 -7.46 11.67 3.55
CA LEU A 808 -6.40 10.68 3.78
C LEU A 808 -6.34 9.60 2.69
N ALA A 809 -7.13 9.70 1.62
CA ALA A 809 -7.01 8.81 0.45
C ALA A 809 -5.56 8.77 -0.06
N TYR A 810 -5.06 7.56 -0.37
CA TYR A 810 -3.68 7.28 -0.80
C TYR A 810 -2.61 7.73 0.23
N GLN A 811 -2.98 7.82 1.50
CA GLN A 811 -2.10 8.04 2.64
C GLN A 811 -2.76 7.50 3.93
N THR A 812 -3.61 6.48 3.78
CA THR A 812 -4.39 5.88 4.87
C THR A 812 -3.45 5.55 6.03
N PRO A 813 -3.72 6.08 7.24
CA PRO A 813 -2.81 5.91 8.36
C PRO A 813 -2.98 4.56 9.03
N GLU A 814 -2.03 4.18 9.89
CA GLU A 814 -2.23 3.10 10.87
C GLU A 814 -3.44 3.43 11.75
N ALA A 815 -3.41 4.62 12.35
CA ALA A 815 -4.36 4.98 13.39
C ALA A 815 -4.84 6.42 13.30
N TYR A 816 -6.04 6.64 13.82
CA TYR A 816 -6.55 7.97 14.17
C TYR A 816 -7.44 7.96 15.40
N MET A 817 -7.78 9.15 15.89
CA MET A 817 -8.58 9.33 17.11
C MET A 817 -9.71 10.33 16.90
N LYS A 818 -10.73 10.25 17.78
CA LYS A 818 -11.89 11.16 17.81
C LYS A 818 -11.52 12.65 17.86
N ARG A 819 -10.35 12.99 18.42
CA ARG A 819 -9.79 14.35 18.50
C ARG A 819 -9.13 14.86 17.22
N LYS A 820 -9.36 14.21 16.07
CA LYS A 820 -8.89 14.62 14.72
C LYS A 820 -7.35 14.64 14.61
N VAL A 821 -6.72 13.61 15.17
CA VAL A 821 -5.29 13.36 15.02
C VAL A 821 -5.06 11.98 14.42
N TYR A 822 -3.96 11.83 13.68
CA TYR A 822 -3.55 10.58 13.03
C TYR A 822 -2.13 10.19 13.44
N ARG A 823 -1.78 8.92 13.24
CA ARG A 823 -0.44 8.36 13.45
C ARG A 823 -0.05 7.46 12.27
N SER A 824 1.18 7.63 11.79
CA SER A 824 1.80 6.86 10.70
C SER A 824 1.02 6.88 9.38
N LEU A 825 1.24 7.90 8.55
CA LEU A 825 0.59 8.00 7.23
C LEU A 825 1.13 6.99 6.22
N GLY A 826 0.25 6.55 5.31
CA GLY A 826 0.59 5.60 4.26
C GLY A 826 1.07 4.30 4.87
N TYR A 827 0.14 3.47 5.32
CA TYR A 827 0.42 2.32 6.16
C TYR A 827 -0.05 1.01 5.55
N MET A 828 0.59 -0.10 5.93
CA MET A 828 0.38 -1.43 5.38
C MET A 828 -0.92 -2.09 5.85
N ARG A 829 -1.24 -2.01 7.15
CA ARG A 829 -2.38 -2.70 7.76
C ARG A 829 -3.75 -2.48 7.08
N PRO A 830 -4.10 -1.28 6.55
CA PRO A 830 -5.33 -1.06 5.78
C PRO A 830 -5.58 -2.03 4.61
N LEU A 831 -4.55 -2.70 4.07
CA LEU A 831 -4.71 -3.72 3.04
C LEU A 831 -5.59 -4.90 3.47
N SER A 832 -5.81 -5.07 4.79
CA SER A 832 -6.78 -6.01 5.37
C SER A 832 -8.23 -5.82 4.92
N ILE A 833 -8.58 -4.74 4.21
CA ILE A 833 -9.86 -4.68 3.50
C ILE A 833 -10.04 -5.86 2.53
N TRP A 834 -8.95 -6.44 2.02
CA TRP A 834 -8.95 -7.68 1.23
C TRP A 834 -9.33 -8.92 2.03
N ALA A 835 -9.20 -8.90 3.36
CA ALA A 835 -9.75 -9.97 4.20
C ALA A 835 -11.29 -9.96 4.20
N MET A 836 -11.93 -8.81 3.98
CA MET A 836 -13.38 -8.77 3.78
C MET A 836 -13.75 -9.45 2.47
N GLN A 837 -13.00 -9.19 1.39
CA GLN A 837 -13.23 -9.84 0.11
C GLN A 837 -13.02 -11.37 0.23
N TRP A 838 -11.97 -11.79 0.94
CA TRP A 838 -11.74 -13.20 1.30
C TRP A 838 -12.94 -13.83 2.01
N ALA A 839 -13.53 -13.13 2.99
CA ALA A 839 -14.70 -13.60 3.71
C ALA A 839 -15.93 -13.77 2.80
N LEU A 840 -16.21 -12.76 1.96
CA LEU A 840 -17.33 -12.75 1.01
C LEU A 840 -17.21 -13.88 -0.04
N GLU A 841 -16.01 -14.10 -0.58
CA GLU A 841 -15.76 -15.16 -1.57
C GLU A 841 -15.82 -16.57 -1.00
N ASN A 842 -15.54 -16.75 0.29
CA ASN A 842 -15.66 -18.06 0.93
C ASN A 842 -17.12 -18.39 1.26
N GLN A 843 -17.94 -17.42 1.70
CA GLN A 843 -19.37 -17.65 1.94
C GLN A 843 -20.15 -18.07 0.68
N THR A 844 -19.79 -17.49 -0.46
CA THR A 844 -20.42 -17.82 -1.75
C THR A 844 -20.03 -19.22 -2.25
N LYS A 845 -18.83 -19.72 -1.89
CA LYS A 845 -18.40 -21.09 -2.20
C LYS A 845 -19.06 -22.13 -1.31
N ASP A 846 -19.35 -21.81 -0.04
CA ASP A 846 -20.00 -22.75 0.87
C ASP A 846 -21.51 -22.90 0.58
N THR A 847 -22.15 -21.90 -0.05
CA THR A 847 -23.55 -21.96 -0.50
C THR A 847 -23.75 -22.62 -1.86
N HIS A 848 -22.68 -22.79 -2.63
CA HIS A 848 -22.68 -23.48 -3.92
C HIS A 848 -21.61 -24.57 -3.88
N GLY A 849 -22.00 -25.76 -3.37
CA GLY A 849 -21.14 -26.95 -3.34
C GLY A 849 -20.40 -27.18 -4.67
N PRO A 850 -19.26 -27.91 -4.64
CA PRO A 850 -18.28 -27.90 -5.72
C PRO A 850 -18.94 -28.13 -7.08
N LYS A 851 -18.86 -27.14 -7.96
CA LYS A 851 -19.16 -27.35 -9.37
C LYS A 851 -18.10 -28.30 -9.91
N GLU A 852 -18.47 -29.55 -10.13
CA GLU A 852 -17.76 -30.44 -11.04
C GLU A 852 -17.69 -29.74 -12.40
N ASN A 853 -16.57 -29.11 -12.69
CA ASN A 853 -16.15 -28.84 -14.06
C ASN A 853 -14.66 -29.18 -14.10
N GLY A 854 -14.38 -30.39 -14.55
CA GLY A 854 -13.08 -30.72 -15.08
C GLY A 854 -12.86 -29.86 -16.32
N ASP A 855 -11.88 -28.96 -16.24
CA ASP A 855 -11.02 -28.65 -17.38
C ASP A 855 -9.69 -28.17 -16.83
N THR A 856 -8.68 -28.97 -17.14
CA THR A 856 -7.28 -28.74 -16.86
C THR A 856 -6.81 -27.59 -17.74
N VAL A 857 -6.92 -26.35 -17.27
CA VAL A 857 -6.12 -25.26 -17.84
C VAL A 857 -4.75 -25.37 -17.20
N MET A 858 -3.80 -25.92 -17.96
CA MET A 858 -2.38 -25.80 -17.61
C MET A 858 -2.04 -24.31 -17.47
N HIS A 859 -1.63 -23.93 -16.26
CA HIS A 859 -1.07 -22.62 -15.92
C HIS A 859 0.36 -22.78 -15.42
#